data_AF-A0A5M3XMV1-F1
#
_entry.id   AF-A0A5M3XMV1-F1
#
_cell.length_a   1.000
_cell.length_b   1.000
_cell.length_c   1.000
_cell.angle_alpha   90.00
_cell.angle_beta   90.00
_cell.angle_gamma   90.00
#
_symmetry.space_group_name_H-M   'P 1'
#
loop_
_entity.id
_entity.type
_entity.pdbx_description
1 polymer ?
#
loop_
_entity_poly.entity_id
_entity_poly.type
_entity_poly.pdbx_seq_one_letter_code
_entity_poly.pdbx_strand_id
1 'polypeptide(L)'
;MTAFPRVLFDEAHSEAWTIRRERAEAMNPGHPDDNGYTRAAELLRRLGYQVAAFTEGPLTASALAGQDVFVIAHPAADRWERTTGLGSPVFPVEELDAVEEYVRAGGGLVVLAEHEQEKYGSNLTDLLARFGVGVAHVTVQDPRNSHNQVAAWIRGVQGAGEVDGVDLLAGAARACFYRAGALTGAGNVLFRTSADADPAGEPLVVAVRHGAGRVVVVADSDLFGDDSIGEFDHARLWANLVTWAARVPSAARPAAAVPAEFAELKAAVEQLRPLQAKDGSVPEDKTRAAALVSEISDHVVRLAPRFPHDAAYLDAVVADLAKWADNGLEVPDFLDSLNAFHPDEQREDGLEHLVVFPMYTQNGNPSRNLEAVWIRTVWPDWLAKVEAGRYDNPMFVPITFVDFTSGYDTNSAVLFPETVAVRETPARFSWGGIFCDREAARFRAVTSAAAETLKLALPADAARLVASRELAQDAFVLWDLIHDRTHSHGDLPFDPFMIKQRMPYWLYSLEELRCDLTAFGEAVWLEDEGVPQARYVQYAMLFDRLFRFPITGDRVRNYDGLGGQLLFAYLHRNGIVRWTDNRLSIDWPRVAGGVADLRGQVEKLYRDGIDRAKLAHWLAAHDLVAAYVSPHPASKWAARDLPEEQKAMVDAVLPDEFPLSMFYEALRRKLTDVVESTKGVR
;
A
#
# COMPACT_ATOMS: atom_id res chain seq x y z
N MET A 1 -1.81 15.99 3.38
CA MET A 1 -1.36 14.66 2.91
C MET A 1 0.01 14.81 2.27
N THR A 2 1.04 14.16 2.83
CA THR A 2 2.45 14.23 2.41
C THR A 2 2.95 12.94 1.73
N ALA A 3 2.05 12.01 1.42
CA ALA A 3 2.41 10.67 0.95
C ALA A 3 2.91 10.64 -0.51
N PHE A 4 2.36 11.51 -1.36
CA PHE A 4 2.70 11.59 -2.78
C PHE A 4 3.86 12.54 -3.08
N PRO A 5 4.72 12.23 -4.07
CA PRO A 5 5.82 13.09 -4.48
C PRO A 5 5.40 14.50 -4.90
N ARG A 6 6.27 15.44 -4.59
CA ARG A 6 6.29 16.81 -5.12
C ARG A 6 7.39 16.90 -6.18
N VAL A 7 6.98 17.20 -7.42
CA VAL A 7 7.84 17.24 -8.60
C VAL A 7 7.87 18.68 -9.12
N LEU A 8 9.08 19.21 -9.23
CA LEU A 8 9.34 20.53 -9.77
C LEU A 8 10.07 20.39 -11.11
N PHE A 9 9.45 20.87 -12.18
CA PHE A 9 10.07 20.96 -13.50
C PHE A 9 10.78 22.30 -13.63
N ASP A 10 12.03 22.28 -14.04
CA ASP A 10 12.69 23.48 -14.50
C ASP A 10 11.98 24.01 -15.75
N GLU A 11 11.76 25.32 -15.79
CA GLU A 11 11.37 26.08 -16.96
C GLU A 11 12.01 27.48 -16.93
N ALA A 12 12.97 27.72 -16.01
CA ALA A 12 13.62 29.01 -15.78
C ALA A 12 14.97 29.11 -16.49
N HIS A 13 15.48 28.01 -17.04
CA HIS A 13 16.81 27.89 -17.65
C HIS A 13 16.75 27.61 -19.15
N SER A 14 15.80 28.24 -19.85
CA SER A 14 15.68 28.16 -21.31
C SER A 14 15.46 26.70 -21.79
N GLU A 15 14.65 25.97 -21.04
CA GLU A 15 14.27 24.58 -21.34
C GLU A 15 13.55 24.47 -22.69
N ALA A 16 13.87 23.44 -23.46
CA ALA A 16 13.22 23.13 -24.74
C ALA A 16 11.83 22.50 -24.56
N TRP A 17 11.51 22.04 -23.35
CA TRP A 17 10.23 21.43 -23.00
C TRP A 17 9.54 22.19 -21.88
N THR A 18 8.20 22.21 -21.90
CA THR A 18 7.38 22.86 -20.87
C THR A 18 6.18 22.00 -20.50
N ILE A 19 5.80 22.02 -19.22
CA ILE A 19 4.56 21.38 -18.75
C ILE A 19 3.34 22.32 -18.84
N ARG A 20 3.54 23.54 -19.39
CA ARG A 20 2.51 24.57 -19.57
C ARG A 20 2.08 24.64 -21.03
N ARG A 21 0.83 24.26 -21.30
CA ARG A 21 0.31 24.13 -22.68
C ARG A 21 0.41 25.43 -23.47
N GLU A 22 0.02 26.54 -22.86
CA GLU A 22 0.07 27.86 -23.46
C GLU A 22 1.50 28.29 -23.82
N ARG A 23 2.49 27.83 -23.05
CA ARG A 23 3.90 28.10 -23.31
C ARG A 23 4.40 27.25 -24.47
N ALA A 24 4.01 25.98 -24.55
CA ALA A 24 4.33 25.10 -25.68
C ALA A 24 3.76 25.66 -26.99
N GLU A 25 2.53 26.17 -26.97
CA GLU A 25 1.89 26.85 -28.11
C GLU A 25 2.61 28.13 -28.53
N ALA A 26 3.16 28.89 -27.58
CA ALA A 26 3.98 30.06 -27.89
C ALA A 26 5.36 29.68 -28.46
N MET A 27 5.97 28.61 -27.95
CA MET A 27 7.26 28.07 -28.42
C MET A 27 7.14 27.55 -29.84
N ASN A 28 6.12 26.74 -30.11
CA ASN A 28 5.91 26.10 -31.40
C ASN A 28 4.43 26.12 -31.82
N PRO A 29 3.95 27.24 -32.40
CA PRO A 29 2.54 27.36 -32.78
C PRO A 29 2.06 26.34 -33.81
N GLY A 30 2.96 25.79 -34.63
CA GLY A 30 2.62 24.79 -35.65
C GLY A 30 2.52 23.37 -35.10
N HIS A 31 3.38 23.05 -34.13
CA HIS A 31 3.51 21.71 -33.52
C HIS A 31 3.85 21.85 -32.03
N PRO A 32 2.89 22.29 -31.20
CA PRO A 32 3.14 22.52 -29.77
C PRO A 32 3.53 21.25 -29.00
N ASP A 33 3.12 20.08 -29.50
CA ASP A 33 3.39 18.79 -28.88
C ASP A 33 4.90 18.47 -28.91
N ASP A 34 5.65 18.99 -29.89
CA ASP A 34 7.12 18.87 -30.02
C ASP A 34 7.90 19.68 -28.96
N ASN A 35 7.20 20.42 -28.10
CA ASN A 35 7.79 21.19 -26.99
C ASN A 35 6.99 21.02 -25.69
N GLY A 36 6.01 20.12 -25.69
CA GLY A 36 5.09 19.91 -24.58
C GLY A 36 5.41 18.64 -23.81
N TYR A 37 5.49 18.76 -22.48
CA TYR A 37 5.49 17.66 -21.51
C TYR A 37 4.18 17.67 -20.69
N THR A 38 3.10 18.22 -21.25
CA THR A 38 1.84 18.41 -20.54
C THR A 38 1.22 17.08 -20.13
N ARG A 39 1.24 16.08 -21.02
CA ARG A 39 0.77 14.71 -20.79
C ARG A 39 1.66 13.97 -19.79
N ALA A 40 2.97 14.21 -19.80
CA ALA A 40 3.90 13.65 -18.82
C ALA A 40 3.61 14.16 -17.40
N ALA A 41 3.35 15.46 -17.27
CA ALA A 41 2.93 16.08 -16.01
C ALA A 41 1.54 15.61 -15.58
N GLU A 42 0.58 15.51 -16.49
CA GLU A 42 -0.77 14.99 -16.21
C GLU A 42 -0.75 13.53 -15.76
N LEU A 43 0.12 12.70 -16.33
CA LEU A 43 0.29 11.32 -15.89
C LEU A 43 0.72 11.26 -14.42
N LEU A 44 1.72 12.06 -14.03
CA LEU A 44 2.16 12.13 -12.63
C LEU A 44 1.05 12.67 -11.71
N ARG A 45 0.27 13.67 -12.16
CA ARG A 45 -0.88 14.18 -11.40
C ARG A 45 -1.97 13.12 -11.19
N ARG A 46 -2.24 12.27 -12.19
CA ARG A 46 -3.16 11.12 -12.05
C ARG A 46 -2.65 10.10 -11.02
N LEU A 47 -1.34 9.97 -10.87
CA LEU A 47 -0.72 9.16 -9.81
C LEU A 47 -0.72 9.86 -8.43
N GLY A 48 -1.36 11.02 -8.31
CA GLY A 48 -1.50 11.80 -7.08
C GLY A 48 -0.37 12.80 -6.82
N TYR A 49 0.57 12.96 -7.75
CA TYR A 49 1.78 13.76 -7.52
C TYR A 49 1.44 15.24 -7.61
N GLN A 50 2.13 16.05 -6.81
CA GLN A 50 2.06 17.50 -6.96
C GLN A 50 3.10 17.92 -7.99
N VAL A 51 2.66 18.46 -9.12
CA VAL A 51 3.56 18.81 -10.24
C VAL A 51 3.48 20.32 -10.53
N ALA A 52 4.62 20.99 -10.40
CA ALA A 52 4.75 22.44 -10.61
C ALA A 52 5.91 22.76 -11.56
N ALA A 53 5.84 23.93 -12.21
CA ALA A 53 6.92 24.49 -13.02
C ALA A 53 7.66 25.56 -12.21
N PHE A 54 8.99 25.56 -12.31
CA PHE A 54 9.89 26.58 -11.79
C PHE A 54 10.22 27.56 -12.91
N THR A 55 9.62 28.75 -12.89
CA THR A 55 9.64 29.65 -14.07
C THR A 55 10.53 30.87 -13.92
N GLU A 56 11.05 31.14 -12.72
CA GLU A 56 11.87 32.32 -12.47
C GLU A 56 12.76 32.18 -11.24
N GLY A 57 13.84 32.95 -11.24
CA GLY A 57 14.78 33.04 -10.13
C GLY A 57 15.84 31.92 -10.14
N PRO A 58 16.84 32.01 -9.25
CA PRO A 58 17.91 31.04 -9.22
C PRO A 58 17.56 29.75 -8.47
N LEU A 59 18.18 28.64 -8.86
CA LEU A 59 18.08 27.36 -8.14
C LEU A 59 18.84 27.43 -6.80
N THR A 60 18.13 27.82 -5.76
CA THR A 60 18.65 27.86 -4.38
C THR A 60 18.16 26.67 -3.56
N ALA A 61 18.83 26.41 -2.43
CA ALA A 61 18.36 25.43 -1.44
C ALA A 61 16.91 25.70 -1.00
N SER A 62 16.48 26.96 -0.94
CA SER A 62 15.10 27.32 -0.61
C SER A 62 14.12 27.03 -1.75
N ALA A 63 14.53 27.18 -3.01
CA ALA A 63 13.69 26.87 -4.17
C ALA A 63 13.42 25.37 -4.28
N LEU A 64 14.43 24.55 -3.98
CA LEU A 64 14.35 23.09 -4.00
C LEU A 64 13.79 22.51 -2.68
N ALA A 65 13.64 23.32 -1.63
CA ALA A 65 13.18 22.87 -0.33
C ALA A 65 11.76 22.29 -0.40
N GLY A 66 11.61 21.07 0.12
CA GLY A 66 10.31 20.38 0.16
C GLY A 66 9.86 19.80 -1.18
N GLN A 67 10.67 19.85 -2.23
CA GLN A 67 10.47 19.06 -3.45
C GLN A 67 11.10 17.67 -3.25
N ASP A 68 10.48 16.66 -3.85
CA ASP A 68 10.97 15.28 -3.82
C ASP A 68 11.74 14.93 -5.10
N VAL A 69 11.39 15.56 -6.22
CA VAL A 69 12.06 15.44 -7.53
C VAL A 69 12.21 16.82 -8.18
N PHE A 70 13.38 17.08 -8.73
CA PHE A 70 13.62 18.17 -9.67
C PHE A 70 13.88 17.59 -11.07
N VAL A 71 13.25 18.14 -12.10
CA VAL A 71 13.35 17.68 -13.49
C VAL A 71 13.96 18.78 -14.34
N ILE A 72 15.02 18.46 -15.09
CA ILE A 72 15.67 19.35 -16.06
C ILE A 72 15.44 18.74 -17.44
N ALA A 73 14.73 19.45 -18.32
CA ALA A 73 14.21 18.95 -19.59
C ALA A 73 14.85 19.70 -20.77
N HIS A 74 16.14 19.41 -20.98
CA HIS A 74 16.94 19.93 -22.07
C HIS A 74 17.03 21.48 -22.13
N PRO A 75 17.83 22.13 -21.27
CA PRO A 75 18.17 23.54 -21.39
C PRO A 75 18.98 23.80 -22.65
N ALA A 76 18.55 24.78 -23.45
CA ALA A 76 19.16 25.09 -24.73
C ALA A 76 19.11 26.59 -25.05
N ALA A 77 20.00 27.04 -25.93
CA ALA A 77 19.95 28.37 -26.51
C ALA A 77 18.96 28.43 -27.68
N ASP A 78 18.21 29.52 -27.77
CA ASP A 78 17.18 29.80 -28.80
C ASP A 78 17.66 29.70 -30.26
N ARG A 79 18.97 29.67 -30.48
CA ARG A 79 19.55 29.48 -31.81
C ARG A 79 19.27 28.09 -32.38
N TRP A 80 19.16 27.09 -31.51
CA TRP A 80 19.10 25.68 -31.91
C TRP A 80 17.75 25.05 -31.59
N GLU A 81 17.15 25.43 -30.47
CA GLU A 81 15.86 24.91 -30.01
C GLU A 81 14.83 26.03 -29.85
N ARG A 82 13.55 25.65 -29.84
CA ARG A 82 12.46 26.53 -29.42
C ARG A 82 12.31 26.37 -27.92
N THR A 83 12.52 27.43 -27.15
CA THR A 83 12.65 27.30 -25.70
C THR A 83 11.62 28.12 -24.94
N THR A 84 11.51 27.86 -23.64
CA THR A 84 10.78 28.69 -22.68
C THR A 84 11.22 30.15 -22.70
N GLY A 85 12.38 30.51 -23.28
CA GLY A 85 12.85 31.89 -23.41
C GLY A 85 13.01 32.60 -22.06
N LEU A 86 13.11 31.83 -20.98
CA LEU A 86 13.26 32.30 -19.61
C LEU A 86 14.70 31.99 -19.17
N GLY A 87 15.35 32.98 -18.54
CA GLY A 87 16.70 32.85 -18.00
C GLY A 87 17.77 32.46 -19.02
N SER A 88 18.67 31.56 -18.61
CA SER A 88 19.87 31.15 -19.34
C SER A 88 20.00 29.62 -19.32
N PRO A 89 20.42 28.97 -20.41
CA PRO A 89 20.69 27.53 -20.43
C PRO A 89 21.95 27.12 -19.65
N VAL A 90 22.70 28.11 -19.14
CA VAL A 90 23.90 27.90 -18.33
C VAL A 90 23.57 28.14 -16.85
N PHE A 91 23.66 27.09 -16.05
CA PHE A 91 23.56 27.13 -14.59
C PHE A 91 24.86 27.72 -13.99
N PRO A 92 24.80 28.80 -13.20
CA PRO A 92 25.93 29.27 -12.40
C PRO A 92 26.44 28.18 -11.45
N VAL A 93 27.70 28.30 -11.01
CA VAL A 93 28.32 27.30 -10.12
C VAL A 93 27.54 27.12 -8.82
N GLU A 94 26.93 28.20 -8.32
CA GLU A 94 26.12 28.20 -7.11
C GLU A 94 24.84 27.36 -7.26
N GLU A 95 24.25 27.34 -8.45
CA GLU A 95 23.08 26.52 -8.75
C GLU A 95 23.46 25.05 -8.94
N LEU A 96 24.57 24.79 -9.62
CA LEU A 96 25.13 23.45 -9.72
C LEU A 96 25.42 22.87 -8.31
N ASP A 97 25.99 23.67 -7.41
CA ASP A 97 26.24 23.30 -6.01
C ASP A 97 24.93 23.04 -5.25
N ALA A 98 23.91 23.89 -5.44
CA ALA A 98 22.62 23.74 -4.80
C ALA A 98 21.88 22.46 -5.24
N VAL A 99 21.92 22.13 -6.54
CA VAL A 99 21.33 20.91 -7.08
C VAL A 99 22.06 19.67 -6.54
N GLU A 100 23.40 19.69 -6.54
CA GLU A 100 24.20 18.57 -6.00
C GLU A 100 23.92 18.34 -4.50
N GLU A 101 23.88 19.39 -3.69
CA GLU A 101 23.58 19.29 -2.27
C GLU A 101 22.14 18.82 -2.02
N TYR A 102 21.18 19.32 -2.80
CA TYR A 102 19.79 18.86 -2.75
C TYR A 102 19.68 17.35 -3.00
N VAL A 103 20.36 16.84 -4.03
CA VAL A 103 20.39 15.39 -4.32
C VAL A 103 21.10 14.65 -3.20
N ARG A 104 22.28 15.09 -2.76
CA ARG A 104 23.04 14.47 -1.66
C ARG A 104 22.20 14.32 -0.39
N ALA A 105 21.35 15.31 -0.09
CA ALA A 105 20.44 15.33 1.06
C ALA A 105 19.17 14.45 0.88
N GLY A 106 19.02 13.74 -0.23
CA GLY A 106 17.89 12.83 -0.48
C GLY A 106 16.89 13.31 -1.53
N GLY A 107 17.14 14.44 -2.21
CA GLY A 107 16.37 14.86 -3.36
C GLY A 107 16.55 13.95 -4.57
N GLY A 108 15.52 13.85 -5.41
CA GLY A 108 15.58 13.21 -6.72
C GLY A 108 15.93 14.20 -7.82
N LEU A 109 16.74 13.79 -8.79
CA LEU A 109 17.00 14.55 -10.02
C LEU A 109 16.71 13.68 -11.25
N VAL A 110 15.93 14.21 -12.19
CA VAL A 110 15.73 13.60 -13.52
C VAL A 110 16.24 14.58 -14.57
N VAL A 111 17.17 14.14 -15.41
CA VAL A 111 17.78 14.95 -16.47
C VAL A 111 17.51 14.33 -17.82
N LEU A 112 16.93 15.12 -18.71
CA LEU A 112 16.73 14.78 -20.11
C LEU A 112 17.81 15.50 -20.91
N ALA A 113 18.80 14.72 -21.36
CA ALA A 113 19.86 15.17 -22.24
C ALA A 113 19.44 14.96 -23.71
N GLU A 114 20.31 15.37 -24.64
CA GLU A 114 19.98 15.36 -26.06
C GLU A 114 21.19 14.98 -26.93
N HIS A 115 20.94 14.59 -28.18
CA HIS A 115 21.99 14.35 -29.16
C HIS A 115 22.85 15.58 -29.40
N GLU A 116 24.14 15.39 -29.67
CA GLU A 116 25.05 16.51 -29.94
C GLU A 116 25.01 17.59 -28.82
N GLN A 117 24.88 17.17 -27.55
CA GLN A 117 24.62 18.03 -26.38
C GLN A 117 25.41 19.36 -26.33
N GLU A 118 26.71 19.34 -26.66
CA GLU A 118 27.57 20.53 -26.62
C GLU A 118 27.12 21.69 -27.55
N LYS A 119 26.30 21.44 -28.58
CA LYS A 119 25.88 22.51 -29.51
C LYS A 119 24.87 23.49 -28.89
N TYR A 120 24.13 23.04 -27.88
CA TYR A 120 22.97 23.76 -27.34
C TYR A 120 23.32 24.92 -26.40
N GLY A 121 24.60 25.09 -26.05
CA GLY A 121 25.03 26.22 -25.22
C GLY A 121 24.65 26.11 -23.74
N SER A 122 24.19 24.94 -23.29
CA SER A 122 24.02 24.62 -21.86
C SER A 122 25.29 24.01 -21.27
N ASN A 123 25.40 24.05 -19.94
CA ASN A 123 26.43 23.35 -19.18
C ASN A 123 25.91 22.10 -18.47
N LEU A 124 24.95 21.40 -19.10
CA LEU A 124 24.38 20.18 -18.55
C LEU A 124 25.44 19.10 -18.29
N THR A 125 26.47 19.04 -19.13
CA THR A 125 27.63 18.13 -18.93
C THR A 125 28.38 18.44 -17.63
N ASP A 126 28.49 19.71 -17.24
CA ASP A 126 29.15 20.10 -15.98
C ASP A 126 28.31 19.68 -14.76
N LEU A 127 26.97 19.80 -14.85
CA LEU A 127 26.05 19.30 -13.83
C LEU A 127 26.16 17.78 -13.68
N LEU A 128 26.03 17.05 -14.80
CA LEU A 128 26.02 15.58 -14.81
C LEU A 128 27.36 14.99 -14.35
N ALA A 129 28.48 15.67 -14.62
CA ALA A 129 29.80 15.27 -14.16
C ALA A 129 29.89 15.15 -12.63
N ARG A 130 29.13 15.96 -11.86
CA ARG A 130 29.06 15.88 -10.39
C ARG A 130 28.46 14.56 -9.90
N PHE A 131 27.66 13.92 -10.74
CA PHE A 131 27.05 12.61 -10.49
C PHE A 131 27.80 11.47 -11.18
N GLY A 132 28.93 11.76 -11.85
CA GLY A 132 29.74 10.77 -12.56
C GLY A 132 29.11 10.26 -13.86
N VAL A 133 28.18 11.02 -14.44
CA VAL A 133 27.54 10.72 -15.73
C VAL A 133 28.00 11.73 -16.78
N GLY A 134 28.32 11.27 -17.98
CA GLY A 134 28.64 12.11 -19.13
C GLY A 134 27.62 11.93 -20.25
N VAL A 135 27.50 12.92 -21.13
CA VAL A 135 26.71 12.85 -22.36
C VAL A 135 27.66 13.01 -23.55
N ALA A 136 27.67 12.02 -24.43
CA ALA A 136 28.48 12.05 -25.64
C ALA A 136 27.85 12.99 -26.68
N HIS A 137 28.68 13.81 -27.33
CA HIS A 137 28.26 14.64 -28.45
C HIS A 137 28.12 13.80 -29.73
N VAL A 138 27.02 13.07 -29.84
CA VAL A 138 26.72 12.17 -30.95
C VAL A 138 25.21 12.13 -31.21
N THR A 139 24.81 11.73 -32.42
CA THR A 139 23.45 11.27 -32.73
C THR A 139 23.52 9.79 -33.01
N VAL A 140 22.88 8.96 -32.18
CA VAL A 140 22.87 7.51 -32.38
C VAL A 140 22.18 7.16 -33.70
N GLN A 141 22.72 6.20 -34.44
CA GLN A 141 22.10 5.61 -35.62
C GLN A 141 22.01 4.09 -35.48
N ASP A 142 20.82 3.51 -35.66
CA ASP A 142 20.60 2.06 -35.62
C ASP A 142 19.57 1.64 -36.68
N PRO A 143 19.95 1.54 -37.96
CA PRO A 143 19.02 1.22 -39.03
C PRO A 143 18.40 -0.18 -38.88
N ARG A 144 19.02 -1.10 -38.15
CA ARG A 144 18.54 -2.49 -37.99
C ARG A 144 17.56 -2.66 -36.84
N ASN A 145 17.65 -1.81 -35.82
CA ASN A 145 16.77 -1.84 -34.66
C ASN A 145 16.11 -0.47 -34.46
N SER A 146 15.54 0.05 -35.55
CA SER A 146 14.86 1.34 -35.60
C SER A 146 13.33 1.22 -35.55
N HIS A 147 12.65 2.31 -35.20
CA HIS A 147 11.23 2.50 -35.44
C HIS A 147 11.00 3.23 -36.77
N ASN A 148 9.93 2.85 -37.49
CA ASN A 148 9.52 3.43 -38.79
C ASN A 148 10.62 3.57 -39.86
N GLN A 149 11.64 2.71 -39.82
CA GLN A 149 12.78 2.75 -40.76
C GLN A 149 13.59 4.06 -40.68
N VAL A 150 13.47 4.80 -39.57
CA VAL A 150 14.25 6.02 -39.31
C VAL A 150 15.44 5.62 -38.45
N ALA A 151 16.65 5.65 -39.01
CA ALA A 151 17.84 5.15 -38.32
C ALA A 151 18.13 5.85 -36.98
N ALA A 152 17.67 7.09 -36.78
CA ALA A 152 17.81 7.81 -35.51
C ALA A 152 16.72 7.50 -34.47
N TRP A 153 15.72 6.67 -34.79
CA TRP A 153 14.63 6.30 -33.89
C TRP A 153 14.91 4.93 -33.28
N ILE A 154 15.68 4.90 -32.21
CA ILE A 154 16.36 3.72 -31.68
C ILE A 154 15.42 2.92 -30.79
N ARG A 155 15.16 1.65 -31.08
CA ARG A 155 14.51 0.77 -30.11
C ARG A 155 15.53 0.36 -29.06
N GLY A 156 15.40 0.85 -27.84
CA GLY A 156 16.34 0.55 -26.77
C GLY A 156 16.40 -0.95 -26.47
N VAL A 157 17.61 -1.48 -26.30
CA VAL A 157 17.84 -2.82 -25.75
C VAL A 157 17.85 -2.71 -24.23
N GLN A 158 17.04 -3.51 -23.55
CA GLN A 158 16.96 -3.50 -22.09
C GLN A 158 18.31 -3.88 -21.47
N GLY A 159 18.72 -3.09 -20.47
CA GLY A 159 19.82 -3.37 -19.58
C GLY A 159 19.36 -3.99 -18.27
N ALA A 160 20.09 -3.70 -17.20
CA ALA A 160 19.75 -4.16 -15.86
C ALA A 160 18.74 -3.20 -15.23
N GLY A 161 17.45 -3.54 -15.32
CA GLY A 161 16.34 -2.71 -14.79
C GLY A 161 16.31 -2.62 -13.26
N GLU A 162 16.98 -3.54 -12.56
CA GLU A 162 16.97 -3.62 -11.11
C GLU A 162 18.05 -2.74 -10.46
N VAL A 163 17.62 -1.88 -9.54
CA VAL A 163 18.48 -1.00 -8.72
C VAL A 163 18.01 -1.09 -7.27
N ASP A 164 18.87 -1.60 -6.38
CA ASP A 164 18.59 -1.77 -4.95
C ASP A 164 17.27 -2.51 -4.65
N GLY A 165 16.99 -3.59 -5.40
CA GLY A 165 15.76 -4.37 -5.25
C GLY A 165 14.51 -3.71 -5.83
N VAL A 166 14.66 -2.63 -6.61
CA VAL A 166 13.58 -1.97 -7.35
C VAL A 166 13.74 -2.22 -8.85
N ASP A 167 12.72 -2.73 -9.52
CA ASP A 167 12.68 -2.89 -10.97
C ASP A 167 12.12 -1.63 -11.64
N LEU A 168 13.01 -0.82 -12.23
CA LEU A 168 12.66 0.40 -12.95
C LEU A 168 12.02 0.13 -14.32
N LEU A 169 12.14 -1.10 -14.82
CA LEU A 169 11.55 -1.54 -16.08
C LEU A 169 10.27 -2.36 -15.87
N ALA A 170 9.73 -2.40 -14.64
CA ALA A 170 8.48 -3.07 -14.33
C ALA A 170 7.31 -2.51 -15.17
N GLY A 171 6.86 -3.31 -16.13
CA GLY A 171 5.82 -2.94 -17.10
C GLY A 171 6.29 -1.97 -18.20
N ALA A 172 7.59 -1.68 -18.28
CA ALA A 172 8.20 -0.76 -19.24
C ALA A 172 9.27 -1.48 -20.06
N ALA A 173 8.85 -2.49 -20.83
CA ALA A 173 9.78 -3.39 -21.51
C ALA A 173 10.35 -2.79 -22.81
N ARG A 174 9.61 -1.84 -23.41
CA ARG A 174 9.91 -1.29 -24.73
C ARG A 174 9.97 0.24 -24.65
N ALA A 175 11.06 0.79 -25.18
CA ALA A 175 11.22 2.22 -25.37
C ALA A 175 11.87 2.49 -26.74
N CYS A 176 11.43 3.55 -27.40
CA CYS A 176 11.98 4.07 -28.64
C CYS A 176 12.50 5.48 -28.39
N PHE A 177 13.74 5.73 -28.78
CA PHE A 177 14.43 6.98 -28.54
C PHE A 177 14.59 7.76 -29.85
N TYR A 178 14.08 8.99 -29.94
CA TYR A 178 13.90 9.76 -31.17
C TYR A 178 15.02 10.79 -31.31
N ARG A 179 16.16 10.38 -31.85
CA ARG A 179 17.41 11.17 -31.93
C ARG A 179 18.16 11.23 -30.59
N ALA A 180 18.32 10.10 -29.91
CA ALA A 180 19.15 10.06 -28.73
C ALA A 180 20.63 10.40 -29.00
N GLY A 181 21.26 11.01 -28.00
CA GLY A 181 22.70 10.91 -27.77
C GLY A 181 23.09 9.57 -27.17
N ALA A 182 24.26 9.53 -26.52
CA ALA A 182 24.71 8.37 -25.74
C ALA A 182 25.25 8.84 -24.39
N LEU A 183 25.01 8.07 -23.33
CA LEU A 183 25.51 8.38 -21.98
C LEU A 183 26.78 7.59 -21.69
N THR A 184 27.63 8.14 -20.84
CA THR A 184 28.86 7.49 -20.36
C THR A 184 28.97 7.62 -18.85
N GLY A 185 29.88 6.87 -18.23
CA GLY A 185 30.17 6.98 -16.80
C GLY A 185 29.49 5.94 -15.93
N ALA A 186 29.28 6.27 -14.66
CA ALA A 186 28.84 5.34 -13.62
C ALA A 186 27.31 5.24 -13.54
N GLY A 187 26.81 4.08 -13.10
CA GLY A 187 25.40 3.86 -12.79
C GLY A 187 24.83 2.56 -13.35
N ASN A 188 23.57 2.31 -13.02
CA ASN A 188 22.81 1.18 -13.54
C ASN A 188 22.20 1.58 -14.89
N VAL A 189 22.59 0.86 -15.94
CA VAL A 189 22.13 1.12 -17.30
C VAL A 189 20.82 0.38 -17.56
N LEU A 190 19.74 1.12 -17.79
CA LEU A 190 18.39 0.57 -17.99
C LEU A 190 18.09 0.28 -19.46
N PHE A 191 18.61 1.11 -20.37
CA PHE A 191 18.52 0.89 -21.81
C PHE A 191 19.85 1.18 -22.49
N ARG A 192 20.10 0.49 -23.60
CA ARG A 192 21.30 0.63 -24.44
C ARG A 192 20.94 0.70 -25.92
N THR A 193 21.84 1.26 -26.71
CA THR A 193 21.84 1.05 -28.17
C THR A 193 22.13 -0.42 -28.50
N SER A 194 21.73 -0.89 -29.67
CA SER A 194 21.98 -2.28 -30.05
C SER A 194 23.45 -2.53 -30.40
N ALA A 195 23.81 -3.79 -30.62
CA ALA A 195 25.14 -4.16 -31.08
C ALA A 195 25.45 -3.71 -32.54
N ASP A 196 24.41 -3.37 -33.31
CA ASP A 196 24.52 -2.89 -34.69
C ASP A 196 24.40 -1.35 -34.81
N ALA A 197 24.19 -0.66 -33.69
CA ALA A 197 24.10 0.79 -33.65
C ALA A 197 25.48 1.46 -33.81
N ASP A 198 25.48 2.74 -34.16
CA ASP A 198 26.63 3.62 -34.11
C ASP A 198 26.32 4.80 -33.18
N PRO A 199 26.93 4.87 -31.98
CA PRO A 199 27.80 3.87 -31.36
C PRO A 199 27.04 2.64 -30.81
N ALA A 200 27.71 1.48 -30.80
CA ALA A 200 27.13 0.20 -30.41
C ALA A 200 27.17 -0.06 -28.89
N GLY A 201 26.07 -0.57 -28.32
CA GLY A 201 26.00 -1.00 -26.91
C GLY A 201 26.07 0.13 -25.87
N GLU A 202 25.99 1.38 -26.30
CA GLU A 202 26.13 2.54 -25.42
C GLU A 202 24.87 2.79 -24.58
N PRO A 203 25.01 3.24 -23.32
CA PRO A 203 23.88 3.58 -22.47
C PRO A 203 22.97 4.68 -23.03
N LEU A 204 21.65 4.48 -22.93
CA LEU A 204 20.60 5.45 -23.27
C LEU A 204 19.86 5.98 -22.03
N VAL A 205 19.77 5.17 -20.98
CA VAL A 205 19.17 5.56 -19.69
C VAL A 205 20.03 5.03 -18.56
N VAL A 206 20.42 5.89 -17.63
CA VAL A 206 21.25 5.56 -16.47
C VAL A 206 20.57 6.02 -15.18
N ALA A 207 20.56 5.15 -14.17
CA ALA A 207 20.12 5.44 -12.81
C ALA A 207 21.32 5.40 -11.84
N VAL A 208 21.45 6.42 -10.99
CA VAL A 208 22.60 6.62 -10.10
C VAL A 208 22.15 6.94 -8.68
N ARG A 209 22.87 6.40 -7.69
CA ARG A 209 22.78 6.83 -6.29
C ARG A 209 23.83 7.89 -6.00
N HIS A 210 23.43 8.98 -5.34
CA HIS A 210 24.35 10.03 -4.91
C HIS A 210 23.97 10.53 -3.52
N GLY A 211 24.81 10.26 -2.53
CA GLY A 211 24.46 10.49 -1.11
C GLY A 211 23.20 9.70 -0.73
N ALA A 212 22.21 10.38 -0.15
CA ALA A 212 20.90 9.80 0.14
C ALA A 212 19.92 9.88 -1.05
N GLY A 213 20.25 10.65 -2.11
CA GLY A 213 19.39 10.88 -3.25
C GLY A 213 19.64 9.97 -4.44
N ARG A 214 18.94 10.31 -5.53
CA ARG A 214 18.82 9.47 -6.73
C ARG A 214 18.82 10.36 -7.97
N VAL A 215 19.53 9.94 -8.99
CA VAL A 215 19.62 10.66 -10.28
C VAL A 215 19.24 9.70 -11.40
N VAL A 216 18.39 10.16 -12.31
CA VAL A 216 18.11 9.49 -13.58
C VAL A 216 18.54 10.41 -14.70
N VAL A 217 19.27 9.85 -15.67
CA VAL A 217 19.67 10.56 -16.90
C VAL A 217 19.16 9.78 -18.09
N VAL A 218 18.49 10.47 -19.01
CA VAL A 218 17.95 9.94 -20.27
C VAL A 218 18.65 10.67 -21.41
N ALA A 219 19.14 9.94 -22.41
CA ALA A 219 19.92 10.49 -23.52
C ALA A 219 19.07 11.18 -24.61
N ASP A 220 17.78 11.38 -24.34
CA ASP A 220 16.76 11.77 -25.30
C ASP A 220 15.68 12.56 -24.56
N SER A 221 15.43 13.79 -25.02
CA SER A 221 14.40 14.65 -24.46
C SER A 221 13.07 14.55 -25.20
N ASP A 222 13.02 13.99 -26.41
CA ASP A 222 11.79 13.72 -27.15
C ASP A 222 10.98 12.54 -26.55
N LEU A 223 11.67 11.57 -25.90
CA LEU A 223 11.08 10.31 -25.41
C LEU A 223 9.76 10.46 -24.63
N PHE A 224 9.62 11.52 -23.83
CA PHE A 224 8.44 11.79 -22.99
C PHE A 224 7.63 13.01 -23.44
N GLY A 225 7.92 13.54 -24.63
CA GLY A 225 7.14 14.58 -25.29
C GLY A 225 5.68 14.19 -25.49
N ASP A 226 4.81 15.19 -25.66
CA ASP A 226 3.37 14.98 -25.79
C ASP A 226 3.00 14.16 -27.04
N ASP A 227 3.86 14.15 -28.06
CA ASP A 227 3.74 13.34 -29.26
C ASP A 227 4.20 11.88 -29.06
N SER A 228 5.12 11.63 -28.13
CA SER A 228 5.86 10.36 -27.99
C SER A 228 5.54 9.56 -26.73
N ILE A 229 5.04 10.19 -25.66
CA ILE A 229 4.78 9.51 -24.37
C ILE A 229 3.72 8.41 -24.46
N GLY A 230 2.83 8.50 -25.45
CA GLY A 230 1.81 7.49 -25.71
C GLY A 230 2.31 6.26 -26.49
N GLU A 231 3.54 6.30 -26.99
CA GLU A 231 4.14 5.20 -27.74
C GLU A 231 4.82 4.18 -26.82
N PHE A 232 4.89 2.93 -27.29
CA PHE A 232 5.49 1.80 -26.58
C PHE A 232 5.04 1.73 -25.11
N ASP A 233 6.00 1.73 -24.18
CA ASP A 233 5.74 1.73 -22.75
C ASP A 233 6.28 3.01 -22.07
N HIS A 234 6.42 4.12 -22.82
CA HIS A 234 7.08 5.37 -22.36
C HIS A 234 6.39 5.99 -21.15
N ALA A 235 5.06 6.04 -21.13
CA ALA A 235 4.30 6.49 -19.97
C ALA A 235 4.65 5.70 -18.69
N ARG A 236 4.76 4.36 -18.77
CA ARG A 236 5.13 3.54 -17.60
C ARG A 236 6.60 3.75 -17.23
N LEU A 237 7.49 3.88 -18.20
CA LEU A 237 8.90 4.20 -17.95
C LEU A 237 9.02 5.54 -17.21
N TRP A 238 8.38 6.60 -17.71
CA TRP A 238 8.35 7.92 -17.09
C TRP A 238 7.90 7.85 -15.63
N ALA A 239 6.76 7.19 -15.38
CA ALA A 239 6.24 7.00 -14.03
C ALA A 239 7.26 6.27 -13.14
N ASN A 240 7.85 5.16 -13.60
CA ASN A 240 8.84 4.40 -12.83
C ASN A 240 10.08 5.24 -12.47
N LEU A 241 10.63 5.98 -13.44
CA LEU A 241 11.84 6.79 -13.26
C LEU A 241 11.62 7.91 -12.25
N VAL A 242 10.52 8.67 -12.39
CA VAL A 242 10.18 9.76 -11.47
C VAL A 242 9.84 9.22 -10.07
N THR A 243 9.07 8.13 -9.98
CA THR A 243 8.71 7.50 -8.71
C THR A 243 9.95 7.02 -7.96
N TRP A 244 10.90 6.40 -8.67
CA TRP A 244 12.14 5.96 -8.06
C TRP A 244 13.03 7.14 -7.68
N ALA A 245 13.18 8.16 -8.53
CA ALA A 245 13.98 9.33 -8.21
C ALA A 245 13.43 10.06 -6.96
N ALA A 246 12.11 10.07 -6.78
CA ALA A 246 11.46 10.75 -5.67
C ALA A 246 12.05 10.36 -4.31
N ARG A 247 12.31 11.39 -3.51
CA ARG A 247 12.66 11.25 -2.10
C ARG A 247 11.72 10.28 -1.41
N VAL A 248 12.31 9.36 -0.66
CA VAL A 248 11.57 8.43 0.19
C VAL A 248 11.03 9.22 1.38
N PRO A 249 9.72 9.15 1.70
CA PRO A 249 9.18 9.80 2.89
C PRO A 249 9.96 9.37 4.13
N SER A 250 10.38 10.34 4.96
CA SER A 250 11.17 10.05 6.16
C SER A 250 10.38 9.15 7.13
N ALA A 251 11.06 8.20 7.75
CA ALA A 251 10.46 7.16 8.60
C ALA A 251 9.83 7.67 9.92
N ALA A 252 9.72 8.97 10.17
CA ALA A 252 9.22 9.47 11.45
C ALA A 252 8.50 10.83 11.34
N ARG A 253 7.16 10.81 11.42
CA ARG A 253 6.52 11.69 12.40
C ARG A 253 6.71 11.04 13.76
N PRO A 254 7.28 11.73 14.76
CA PRO A 254 7.23 11.23 16.14
C PRO A 254 5.78 10.89 16.47
N ALA A 255 5.56 9.72 17.08
CA ALA A 255 4.26 9.44 17.68
C ALA A 255 3.90 10.65 18.57
N ALA A 256 2.68 11.17 18.43
CA ALA A 256 2.21 12.24 19.29
C ALA A 256 2.44 11.80 20.75
N ALA A 257 3.02 12.67 21.57
CA ALA A 257 3.27 12.35 22.97
C ALA A 257 1.93 12.01 23.63
N VAL A 258 1.78 10.76 24.07
CA VAL A 258 0.61 10.31 24.79
C VAL A 258 0.59 11.08 26.11
N PRO A 259 -0.52 11.75 26.46
CA PRO A 259 -0.62 12.48 27.72
C PRO A 259 -0.33 11.58 28.92
N ALA A 260 0.37 12.12 29.92
CA ALA A 260 0.77 11.37 31.11
C ALA A 260 -0.44 10.76 31.84
N GLU A 261 -1.60 11.40 31.74
CA GLU A 261 -2.86 10.98 32.34
C GLU A 261 -3.35 9.63 31.80
N PHE A 262 -3.08 9.28 30.53
CA PHE A 262 -3.41 7.95 30.00
C PHE A 262 -2.47 6.87 30.52
N ALA A 263 -1.21 7.20 30.79
CA ALA A 263 -0.27 6.24 31.35
C ALA A 263 -0.70 5.77 32.75
N GLU A 264 -1.33 6.64 33.55
CA GLU A 264 -1.91 6.27 34.84
C GLU A 264 -3.13 5.35 34.69
N LEU A 265 -4.07 5.68 33.79
CA LEU A 265 -5.21 4.81 33.46
C LEU A 265 -4.74 3.42 33.02
N LYS A 266 -3.79 3.37 32.08
CA LYS A 266 -3.18 2.14 31.59
C LYS A 266 -2.57 1.33 32.74
N ALA A 267 -1.80 1.96 33.63
CA ALA A 267 -1.19 1.28 34.77
C ALA A 267 -2.23 0.69 35.75
N ALA A 268 -3.35 1.37 35.98
CA ALA A 268 -4.44 0.84 36.82
C ALA A 268 -5.14 -0.35 36.16
N VAL A 269 -5.41 -0.27 34.85
CA VAL A 269 -5.98 -1.38 34.08
C VAL A 269 -5.05 -2.59 34.08
N GLU A 270 -3.74 -2.41 33.84
CA GLU A 270 -2.78 -3.53 33.86
C GLU A 270 -2.68 -4.22 35.23
N GLN A 271 -2.92 -3.50 36.33
CA GLN A 271 -3.00 -4.10 37.67
C GLN A 271 -4.31 -4.87 37.91
N LEU A 272 -5.41 -4.47 37.28
CA LEU A 272 -6.71 -5.14 37.42
C LEU A 272 -6.74 -6.45 36.63
N ARG A 273 -6.19 -6.45 35.42
CA ARG A 273 -6.23 -7.59 34.49
C ARG A 273 -5.87 -8.97 35.07
N PRO A 274 -4.75 -9.14 35.81
CA PRO A 274 -4.41 -10.44 36.38
C PRO A 274 -5.38 -10.94 37.44
N LEU A 275 -6.27 -10.07 37.97
CA LEU A 275 -7.31 -10.44 38.93
C LEU A 275 -8.59 -10.95 38.23
N GLN A 276 -8.72 -10.77 36.91
CA GLN A 276 -9.91 -11.16 36.16
C GLN A 276 -9.84 -12.61 35.66
N ALA A 277 -10.96 -13.31 35.72
CA ALA A 277 -11.21 -14.57 35.05
C ALA A 277 -11.50 -14.36 33.55
N LYS A 278 -11.67 -15.46 32.81
CA LYS A 278 -11.85 -15.43 31.34
C LYS A 278 -13.08 -14.63 30.89
N ASP A 279 -14.17 -14.66 31.66
CA ASP A 279 -15.40 -13.92 31.36
C ASP A 279 -15.38 -12.46 31.85
N GLY A 280 -14.27 -12.03 32.46
CA GLY A 280 -14.05 -10.69 32.97
C GLY A 280 -14.36 -10.53 34.46
N SER A 281 -15.02 -11.51 35.10
CA SER A 281 -15.33 -11.48 36.54
C SER A 281 -14.07 -11.54 37.41
N VAL A 282 -14.17 -11.13 38.69
CA VAL A 282 -13.05 -11.17 39.65
C VAL A 282 -13.40 -12.15 40.78
N PRO A 283 -12.85 -13.38 40.79
CA PRO A 283 -13.19 -14.39 41.79
C PRO A 283 -12.54 -14.15 43.17
N GLU A 284 -11.35 -13.56 43.20
CA GLU A 284 -10.51 -13.37 44.39
C GLU A 284 -10.04 -11.91 44.50
N ASP A 285 -9.55 -11.48 45.67
CA ASP A 285 -9.04 -10.13 45.92
C ASP A 285 -10.00 -8.97 45.52
N LYS A 286 -11.32 -9.22 45.64
CA LYS A 286 -12.39 -8.27 45.29
C LYS A 286 -12.20 -6.87 45.88
N THR A 287 -11.64 -6.74 47.08
CA THR A 287 -11.33 -5.43 47.70
C THR A 287 -10.29 -4.65 46.91
N ARG A 288 -9.22 -5.30 46.43
CA ARG A 288 -8.19 -4.65 45.62
C ARG A 288 -8.74 -4.30 44.24
N ALA A 289 -9.47 -5.23 43.62
CA ALA A 289 -10.08 -4.99 42.33
C ALA A 289 -11.11 -3.85 42.37
N ALA A 290 -11.94 -3.75 43.41
CA ALA A 290 -12.88 -2.63 43.58
C ALA A 290 -12.14 -1.28 43.75
N ALA A 291 -11.02 -1.27 44.47
CA ALA A 291 -10.18 -0.07 44.57
C ALA A 291 -9.57 0.33 43.22
N LEU A 292 -9.11 -0.64 42.41
CA LEU A 292 -8.60 -0.40 41.06
C LEU A 292 -9.71 0.09 40.11
N VAL A 293 -10.91 -0.47 40.19
CA VAL A 293 -12.07 -0.01 39.40
C VAL A 293 -12.42 1.44 39.75
N SER A 294 -12.39 1.80 41.04
CA SER A 294 -12.57 3.21 41.47
C SER A 294 -11.46 4.12 40.92
N GLU A 295 -10.20 3.68 40.97
CA GLU A 295 -9.04 4.42 40.43
C GLU A 295 -9.19 4.63 38.90
N ILE A 296 -9.59 3.58 38.17
CA ILE A 296 -9.87 3.63 36.73
C ILE A 296 -10.99 4.64 36.43
N SER A 297 -12.10 4.61 37.17
CA SER A 297 -13.19 5.59 37.03
C SER A 297 -12.69 7.02 37.24
N ASP A 298 -11.86 7.28 38.24
CA ASP A 298 -11.28 8.61 38.49
C ASP A 298 -10.38 9.08 37.34
N HIS A 299 -9.65 8.17 36.70
CA HIS A 299 -8.83 8.49 35.53
C HIS A 299 -9.69 8.76 34.29
N VAL A 300 -10.77 8.00 34.07
CA VAL A 300 -11.74 8.26 32.99
C VAL A 300 -12.36 9.65 33.16
N VAL A 301 -12.82 10.01 34.37
CA VAL A 301 -13.37 11.35 34.65
C VAL A 301 -12.35 12.46 34.39
N ARG A 302 -11.08 12.25 34.75
CA ARG A 302 -9.99 13.21 34.48
C ARG A 302 -9.70 13.39 32.99
N LEU A 303 -9.81 12.33 32.20
CA LEU A 303 -9.58 12.35 30.76
C LEU A 303 -10.78 12.86 29.96
N ALA A 304 -12.02 12.67 30.46
CA ALA A 304 -13.25 12.99 29.75
C ALA A 304 -13.33 14.41 29.15
N PRO A 305 -12.82 15.49 29.79
CA PRO A 305 -12.80 16.83 29.18
C PRO A 305 -12.03 16.95 27.85
N ARG A 306 -11.17 15.98 27.52
CA ARG A 306 -10.47 15.91 26.21
C ARG A 306 -11.36 15.36 25.10
N PHE A 307 -12.44 14.67 25.45
CA PHE A 307 -13.34 14.00 24.52
C PHE A 307 -14.78 14.50 24.72
N PRO A 308 -15.03 15.82 24.54
CA PRO A 308 -16.35 16.41 24.82
C PRO A 308 -17.46 15.79 23.97
N HIS A 309 -17.11 15.27 22.79
CA HIS A 309 -17.98 14.59 21.85
C HIS A 309 -18.42 13.19 22.35
N ASP A 310 -17.63 12.56 23.22
CA ASP A 310 -17.91 11.26 23.84
C ASP A 310 -18.41 11.37 25.29
N ALA A 311 -18.81 12.57 25.76
CA ALA A 311 -19.14 12.80 27.18
C ALA A 311 -20.21 11.82 27.72
N ALA A 312 -21.28 11.59 26.96
CA ALA A 312 -22.34 10.65 27.36
C ALA A 312 -21.85 9.20 27.45
N TYR A 313 -20.93 8.80 26.57
CA TYR A 313 -20.29 7.50 26.61
C TYR A 313 -19.38 7.36 27.84
N LEU A 314 -18.53 8.33 28.10
CA LEU A 314 -17.60 8.27 29.23
C LEU A 314 -18.34 8.34 30.58
N ASP A 315 -19.45 9.06 30.68
CA ASP A 315 -20.34 9.02 31.83
C ASP A 315 -20.96 7.61 32.02
N ALA A 316 -21.38 6.96 30.93
CA ALA A 316 -21.88 5.59 30.98
C ALA A 316 -20.80 4.58 31.39
N VAL A 317 -19.55 4.75 30.94
CA VAL A 317 -18.40 3.93 31.37
C VAL A 317 -18.21 4.01 32.88
N VAL A 318 -18.22 5.22 33.44
CA VAL A 318 -18.08 5.42 34.89
C VAL A 318 -19.24 4.77 35.66
N ALA A 319 -20.46 4.88 35.13
CA ALA A 319 -21.64 4.26 35.73
C ALA A 319 -21.58 2.72 35.69
N ASP A 320 -21.18 2.12 34.57
CA ASP A 320 -21.04 0.67 34.41
C ASP A 320 -19.90 0.11 35.28
N LEU A 321 -18.77 0.83 35.40
CA LEU A 321 -17.68 0.48 36.33
C LEU A 321 -18.17 0.46 37.78
N ALA A 322 -18.91 1.49 38.21
CA ALA A 322 -19.46 1.56 39.56
C ALA A 322 -20.45 0.42 39.83
N LYS A 323 -21.38 0.18 38.89
CA LYS A 323 -22.35 -0.93 38.97
C LYS A 323 -21.66 -2.29 39.01
N TRP A 324 -20.58 -2.48 38.26
CA TRP A 324 -19.80 -3.73 38.28
C TRP A 324 -19.14 -3.97 39.65
N ALA A 325 -18.57 -2.93 40.26
CA ALA A 325 -18.02 -2.99 41.62
C ALA A 325 -19.12 -3.26 42.67
N ASP A 326 -20.24 -2.55 42.62
CA ASP A 326 -21.37 -2.69 43.56
C ASP A 326 -22.04 -4.07 43.48
N ASN A 327 -22.05 -4.68 42.29
CA ASN A 327 -22.53 -6.05 42.08
C ASN A 327 -21.50 -7.12 42.44
N GLY A 328 -20.43 -6.76 43.14
CA GLY A 328 -19.44 -7.71 43.64
C GLY A 328 -18.46 -8.23 42.60
N LEU A 329 -18.26 -7.51 41.50
CA LEU A 329 -17.31 -7.84 40.42
C LEU A 329 -17.58 -9.22 39.78
N GLU A 330 -18.85 -9.56 39.62
CA GLU A 330 -19.29 -10.73 38.83
C GLU A 330 -19.01 -10.50 37.33
N VAL A 331 -19.68 -11.21 36.41
CA VAL A 331 -19.49 -10.96 34.96
C VAL A 331 -19.85 -9.51 34.63
N PRO A 332 -18.95 -8.71 34.00
CA PRO A 332 -19.22 -7.32 33.71
C PRO A 332 -20.33 -7.14 32.66
N ASP A 333 -21.10 -6.06 32.80
CA ASP A 333 -22.17 -5.64 31.89
C ASP A 333 -21.95 -4.18 31.51
N PHE A 334 -21.43 -3.94 30.30
CA PHE A 334 -21.14 -2.61 29.76
C PHE A 334 -22.09 -2.27 28.60
N LEU A 335 -23.31 -2.80 28.59
CA LEU A 335 -24.26 -2.56 27.49
C LEU A 335 -24.64 -1.07 27.38
N ASP A 336 -24.73 -0.35 28.49
CA ASP A 336 -25.13 1.05 28.48
C ASP A 336 -24.00 1.92 27.92
N SER A 337 -22.75 1.63 28.30
CA SER A 337 -21.54 2.18 27.67
C SER A 337 -21.48 1.86 26.17
N LEU A 338 -21.72 0.61 25.78
CA LEU A 338 -21.64 0.18 24.38
C LEU A 338 -22.67 0.90 23.51
N ASN A 339 -23.90 1.07 24.01
CA ASN A 339 -24.97 1.78 23.31
C ASN A 339 -24.75 3.30 23.24
N ALA A 340 -23.87 3.86 24.07
CA ALA A 340 -23.55 5.28 24.05
C ALA A 340 -22.34 5.61 23.15
N PHE A 341 -21.52 4.60 22.80
CA PHE A 341 -20.33 4.80 21.99
C PHE A 341 -20.66 4.72 20.49
N HIS A 342 -20.65 5.89 19.84
CA HIS A 342 -21.00 6.08 18.43
C HIS A 342 -19.88 6.75 17.64
N PRO A 343 -18.74 6.07 17.40
CA PRO A 343 -17.69 6.60 16.53
C PRO A 343 -18.13 6.64 15.06
N ASP A 344 -19.13 5.85 14.65
CA ASP A 344 -19.71 5.83 13.30
C ASP A 344 -20.38 7.17 12.91
N GLU A 345 -20.98 7.85 13.88
CA GLU A 345 -21.60 9.16 13.70
C GLU A 345 -20.58 10.32 13.73
N GLN A 346 -19.32 10.04 14.04
CA GLN A 346 -18.27 11.01 14.35
C GLN A 346 -16.99 10.79 13.53
N ARG A 347 -17.16 10.42 12.26
CA ARG A 347 -16.05 10.17 11.32
C ARG A 347 -15.39 11.48 10.87
N GLU A 348 -14.68 12.12 11.80
CA GLU A 348 -13.87 13.32 11.56
C GLU A 348 -12.38 12.94 11.53
N ASP A 349 -11.65 13.37 10.49
CA ASP A 349 -10.23 13.02 10.36
C ASP A 349 -9.41 13.55 11.53
N GLY A 350 -8.71 12.65 12.22
CA GLY A 350 -7.89 12.98 13.37
C GLY A 350 -8.64 13.14 14.69
N LEU A 351 -9.96 12.93 14.72
CA LEU A 351 -10.73 12.91 15.98
C LEU A 351 -10.25 11.74 16.85
N GLU A 352 -10.02 12.01 18.13
CA GLU A 352 -9.51 11.02 19.08
C GLU A 352 -10.63 10.53 20.01
N HIS A 353 -10.55 9.27 20.44
CA HIS A 353 -11.50 8.66 21.37
C HIS A 353 -10.75 7.88 22.46
N LEU A 354 -11.31 7.85 23.66
CA LEU A 354 -10.87 6.99 24.76
C LEU A 354 -11.83 5.81 24.87
N VAL A 355 -11.40 4.62 24.48
CA VAL A 355 -12.19 3.39 24.54
C VAL A 355 -11.86 2.62 25.81
N VAL A 356 -12.86 2.35 26.64
CA VAL A 356 -12.73 1.56 27.87
C VAL A 356 -13.85 0.52 27.93
N PHE A 357 -13.50 -0.76 27.77
CA PHE A 357 -14.47 -1.86 27.81
C PHE A 357 -13.85 -3.16 28.37
N PRO A 358 -14.63 -3.99 29.07
CA PRO A 358 -14.31 -5.39 29.27
C PRO A 358 -14.59 -6.15 27.97
N MET A 359 -13.54 -6.59 27.27
CA MET A 359 -13.65 -7.20 25.94
C MET A 359 -12.56 -8.23 25.69
N TYR A 360 -12.82 -9.17 24.78
CA TYR A 360 -11.75 -9.98 24.20
C TYR A 360 -11.25 -9.32 22.91
N THR A 361 -10.00 -9.54 22.52
CA THR A 361 -9.47 -8.99 21.27
C THR A 361 -9.36 -10.09 20.22
N GLN A 362 -9.95 -9.88 19.03
CA GLN A 362 -9.89 -10.87 17.94
C GLN A 362 -8.43 -11.07 17.50
N ASN A 363 -8.00 -12.32 17.30
CA ASN A 363 -6.59 -12.66 17.02
C ASN A 363 -5.60 -12.18 18.10
N GLY A 364 -6.08 -11.93 19.32
CA GLY A 364 -5.29 -11.47 20.47
C GLY A 364 -5.66 -12.19 21.77
N ASN A 365 -6.10 -11.42 22.77
CA ASN A 365 -6.49 -11.88 24.10
C ASN A 365 -7.90 -12.50 24.07
N PRO A 366 -8.08 -13.80 24.36
CA PRO A 366 -9.39 -14.45 24.35
C PRO A 366 -10.21 -14.23 25.63
N SER A 367 -9.66 -13.52 26.62
CA SER A 367 -10.33 -13.21 27.89
C SER A 367 -10.99 -11.83 27.82
N ARG A 368 -12.15 -11.66 28.46
CA ARG A 368 -12.88 -10.38 28.55
C ARG A 368 -12.28 -9.46 29.61
N ASN A 369 -10.99 -9.19 29.48
CA ASN A 369 -10.30 -8.26 30.35
C ASN A 369 -10.82 -6.83 30.12
N LEU A 370 -10.79 -5.99 31.17
CA LEU A 370 -10.94 -4.55 30.99
C LEU A 370 -9.71 -4.05 30.23
N GLU A 371 -9.94 -3.37 29.12
CA GLU A 371 -8.89 -2.77 28.30
C GLU A 371 -9.18 -1.28 28.12
N ALA A 372 -8.12 -0.48 28.03
CA ALA A 372 -8.17 0.94 27.72
C ALA A 372 -7.33 1.23 26.48
N VAL A 373 -7.96 1.85 25.47
CA VAL A 373 -7.35 2.12 24.17
C VAL A 373 -7.61 3.57 23.80
N TRP A 374 -6.55 4.32 23.51
CA TRP A 374 -6.66 5.64 22.93
C TRP A 374 -6.51 5.49 21.42
N ILE A 375 -7.57 5.84 20.69
CA ILE A 375 -7.63 5.71 19.23
C ILE A 375 -7.76 7.07 18.55
N ARG A 376 -7.37 7.12 17.28
CA ARG A 376 -7.60 8.27 16.40
C ARG A 376 -8.24 7.81 15.10
N THR A 377 -9.35 8.43 14.72
CA THR A 377 -10.09 8.20 13.48
C THR A 377 -9.33 8.73 12.26
N VAL A 378 -9.36 7.99 11.15
CA VAL A 378 -8.71 8.36 9.88
C VAL A 378 -9.77 8.53 8.81
N TRP A 379 -10.23 9.76 8.59
CA TRP A 379 -11.35 10.02 7.69
C TRP A 379 -11.08 11.19 6.73
N PRO A 380 -10.00 11.12 5.94
CA PRO A 380 -9.63 12.22 5.06
C PRO A 380 -10.70 12.49 3.99
N ASP A 381 -10.81 13.74 3.53
CA ASP A 381 -11.83 14.20 2.57
C ASP A 381 -11.95 13.32 1.32
N TRP A 382 -10.84 12.76 0.83
CA TRP A 382 -10.87 11.90 -0.36
C TRP A 382 -11.58 10.56 -0.08
N LEU A 383 -11.41 9.99 1.10
CA LEU A 383 -12.07 8.75 1.50
C LEU A 383 -13.56 8.98 1.70
N ALA A 384 -13.93 10.06 2.37
CA ALA A 384 -15.33 10.47 2.55
C ALA A 384 -16.05 10.63 1.20
N LYS A 385 -15.38 11.17 0.18
CA LYS A 385 -15.93 11.28 -1.19
C LYS A 385 -16.11 9.92 -1.87
N VAL A 386 -15.18 8.99 -1.66
CA VAL A 386 -15.26 7.63 -2.22
C VAL A 386 -16.41 6.84 -1.59
N GLU A 387 -16.54 6.91 -0.25
CA GLU A 387 -17.62 6.27 0.53
C GLU A 387 -18.99 6.82 0.11
N ALA A 388 -19.16 8.15 0.10
CA ALA A 388 -20.42 8.79 -0.27
C ALA A 388 -20.84 8.55 -1.74
N GLY A 389 -19.90 8.13 -2.59
CA GLY A 389 -20.15 7.81 -3.99
C GLY A 389 -20.71 6.40 -4.19
N ARG A 390 -19.85 5.40 -4.10
CA ARG A 390 -20.16 4.01 -4.51
C ARG A 390 -19.93 2.98 -3.41
N TYR A 391 -19.18 3.34 -2.37
CA TYR A 391 -18.75 2.41 -1.34
C TYR A 391 -19.36 2.75 0.01
N ASP A 392 -20.67 3.03 0.02
CA ASP A 392 -21.42 3.33 1.24
C ASP A 392 -21.20 2.24 2.29
N ASN A 393 -20.69 2.65 3.45
CA ASN A 393 -20.47 1.77 4.58
C ASN A 393 -20.53 2.62 5.87
N PRO A 394 -21.74 2.89 6.39
CA PRO A 394 -21.90 3.77 7.54
C PRO A 394 -21.29 3.20 8.83
N MET A 395 -21.10 1.88 8.93
CA MET A 395 -20.54 1.24 10.12
C MET A 395 -19.00 1.23 10.13
N PHE A 396 -18.35 1.44 8.98
CA PHE A 396 -16.90 1.37 8.90
C PHE A 396 -16.23 2.58 9.53
N VAL A 397 -15.37 2.32 10.53
CA VAL A 397 -14.58 3.33 11.22
C VAL A 397 -13.09 2.95 11.15
N PRO A 398 -12.31 3.52 10.22
CA PRO A 398 -10.86 3.34 10.17
C PRO A 398 -10.19 4.14 11.29
N ILE A 399 -9.35 3.46 12.06
CA ILE A 399 -8.74 3.99 13.28
C ILE A 399 -7.24 3.68 13.33
N THR A 400 -6.53 4.39 14.19
CA THR A 400 -5.11 4.18 14.50
C THR A 400 -4.89 4.17 16.01
N PHE A 401 -3.84 3.49 16.45
CA PHE A 401 -3.45 3.49 17.86
C PHE A 401 -2.72 4.78 18.22
N VAL A 402 -3.25 5.50 19.22
CA VAL A 402 -2.48 6.49 19.96
C VAL A 402 -1.70 5.79 21.07
N ASP A 403 -2.36 4.99 21.91
CA ASP A 403 -1.75 4.06 22.89
C ASP A 403 -2.80 3.02 23.32
N PHE A 404 -2.37 1.93 23.97
CA PHE A 404 -3.24 0.81 24.32
C PHE A 404 -2.72 -0.01 25.50
N THR A 405 -3.62 -0.67 26.23
CA THR A 405 -3.30 -1.73 27.19
C THR A 405 -2.92 -3.04 26.49
N SER A 406 -2.22 -3.93 27.20
CA SER A 406 -1.59 -5.14 26.68
C SER A 406 -2.53 -6.14 25.99
N GLY A 407 -3.86 -5.99 26.07
CA GLY A 407 -4.81 -6.79 25.27
C GLY A 407 -4.69 -6.52 23.77
N TYR A 408 -4.17 -5.35 23.41
CA TYR A 408 -3.80 -4.97 22.05
C TYR A 408 -2.28 -5.04 21.78
N ASP A 409 -1.47 -5.51 22.73
CA ASP A 409 -0.07 -5.92 22.47
C ASP A 409 -0.03 -7.32 21.82
N THR A 410 -0.76 -7.46 20.71
CA THR A 410 -1.07 -8.72 20.04
C THR A 410 -1.14 -8.51 18.52
N ASN A 411 -1.64 -9.51 17.77
CA ASN A 411 -1.93 -9.40 16.34
C ASN A 411 -3.34 -8.81 16.07
N SER A 412 -4.11 -8.45 17.09
CA SER A 412 -5.45 -7.90 16.90
C SER A 412 -5.39 -6.57 16.15
N ALA A 413 -6.13 -6.45 15.06
CA ALA A 413 -6.19 -5.26 14.22
C ALA A 413 -7.61 -4.71 14.08
N VAL A 414 -8.50 -5.10 14.98
CA VAL A 414 -9.90 -4.66 14.98
C VAL A 414 -10.39 -4.29 16.38
N LEU A 415 -11.36 -3.40 16.44
CA LEU A 415 -12.18 -3.09 17.60
C LEU A 415 -13.62 -3.29 17.16
N PHE A 416 -14.27 -4.33 17.67
CA PHE A 416 -15.64 -4.68 17.28
C PHE A 416 -16.56 -4.73 18.49
N PRO A 417 -17.79 -4.19 18.36
CA PRO A 417 -18.73 -4.10 19.48
C PRO A 417 -19.19 -5.48 20.00
N GLU A 418 -19.17 -6.52 19.16
CA GLU A 418 -19.47 -7.92 19.53
C GLU A 418 -18.53 -8.49 20.60
N THR A 419 -17.37 -7.87 20.79
CA THR A 419 -16.35 -8.36 21.71
C THR A 419 -16.60 -7.97 23.16
N VAL A 420 -17.41 -6.93 23.37
CA VAL A 420 -17.68 -6.31 24.67
C VAL A 420 -18.56 -7.23 25.54
N ALA A 421 -18.27 -7.26 26.85
CA ALA A 421 -19.08 -7.96 27.83
C ALA A 421 -20.36 -7.19 28.11
N VAL A 422 -21.50 -7.78 27.75
CA VAL A 422 -22.84 -7.20 27.87
C VAL A 422 -23.82 -8.22 28.42
N ARG A 423 -24.82 -7.76 29.18
CA ARG A 423 -25.92 -8.61 29.69
C ARG A 423 -26.72 -9.29 28.58
N GLU A 424 -26.88 -8.61 27.45
CA GLU A 424 -27.58 -9.08 26.26
C GLU A 424 -26.96 -8.46 25.01
N THR A 425 -26.98 -9.20 23.90
CA THR A 425 -26.47 -8.71 22.62
C THR A 425 -27.38 -7.61 22.08
N PRO A 426 -26.84 -6.43 21.69
CA PRO A 426 -27.64 -5.39 21.02
C PRO A 426 -28.40 -5.93 19.81
N ALA A 427 -29.56 -5.34 19.52
CA ALA A 427 -30.35 -5.73 18.35
C ALA A 427 -29.62 -5.48 17.02
N ARG A 428 -28.73 -4.48 17.01
CA ARG A 428 -27.85 -4.11 15.90
C ARG A 428 -26.55 -3.53 16.45
N PHE A 429 -25.47 -3.74 15.73
CA PHE A 429 -24.21 -3.03 15.92
C PHE A 429 -24.15 -1.86 14.94
N SER A 430 -23.57 -0.73 15.35
CA SER A 430 -23.53 0.49 14.53
C SER A 430 -22.13 0.83 13.98
N TRP A 431 -21.08 0.18 14.50
CA TRP A 431 -19.71 0.51 14.14
C TRP A 431 -18.81 -0.73 14.11
N GLY A 432 -17.76 -0.67 13.29
CA GLY A 432 -16.67 -1.63 13.22
C GLY A 432 -15.35 -0.88 13.03
N GLY A 433 -14.47 -0.97 14.03
CA GLY A 433 -13.18 -0.30 14.05
C GLY A 433 -12.08 -1.16 13.44
N ILE A 434 -11.31 -0.64 12.47
CA ILE A 434 -10.16 -1.34 11.88
C ILE A 434 -8.89 -0.51 12.04
N PHE A 435 -7.84 -1.11 12.60
CA PHE A 435 -6.55 -0.46 12.90
C PHE A 435 -5.63 -0.44 11.68
N CYS A 436 -5.85 0.56 10.81
CA CYS A 436 -5.14 0.70 9.54
C CYS A 436 -3.64 0.96 9.69
N ASP A 437 -3.19 1.59 10.78
CA ASP A 437 -1.77 1.81 11.08
C ASP A 437 -1.04 0.49 11.37
N ARG A 438 -1.67 -0.39 12.15
CA ARG A 438 -1.15 -1.71 12.47
C ARG A 438 -1.07 -2.60 11.23
N GLU A 439 -2.13 -2.67 10.43
CA GLU A 439 -2.09 -3.46 9.20
C GLU A 439 -1.03 -2.92 8.23
N ALA A 440 -0.95 -1.60 8.04
CA ALA A 440 0.11 -0.97 7.26
C ALA A 440 1.52 -1.29 7.78
N ALA A 441 1.76 -1.22 9.09
CA ALA A 441 3.06 -1.50 9.67
C ALA A 441 3.47 -2.98 9.50
N ARG A 442 2.53 -3.91 9.72
CA ARG A 442 2.74 -5.36 9.51
C ARG A 442 3.03 -5.67 8.05
N PHE A 443 2.22 -5.14 7.14
CA PHE A 443 2.41 -5.24 5.70
C PHE A 443 3.81 -4.79 5.28
N ARG A 444 4.22 -3.58 5.71
CA ARG A 444 5.52 -3.01 5.34
C ARG A 444 6.68 -3.87 5.82
N ALA A 445 6.65 -4.32 7.08
CA ALA A 445 7.69 -5.16 7.67
C ALA A 445 7.81 -6.52 6.96
N VAL A 446 6.69 -7.23 6.80
CA VAL A 446 6.69 -8.58 6.21
C VAL A 446 6.97 -8.53 4.71
N THR A 447 6.40 -7.58 3.98
CA THR A 447 6.65 -7.42 2.53
C THR A 447 8.10 -7.07 2.25
N SER A 448 8.72 -6.19 3.05
CA SER A 448 10.14 -5.87 2.91
C SER A 448 11.01 -7.13 3.06
N ALA A 449 10.80 -7.88 4.13
CA ALA A 449 11.56 -9.10 4.41
C ALA A 449 11.28 -10.22 3.39
N ALA A 450 10.05 -10.32 2.90
CA ALA A 450 9.67 -11.25 1.85
C ALA A 450 10.33 -10.91 0.52
N ALA A 451 10.33 -9.63 0.11
CA ALA A 451 10.98 -9.18 -1.12
C ALA A 451 12.48 -9.51 -1.10
N GLU A 452 13.16 -9.25 0.01
CA GLU A 452 14.57 -9.61 0.21
C GLU A 452 14.78 -11.14 0.15
N THR A 453 14.02 -11.89 0.94
CA THR A 453 14.13 -13.36 1.04
C THR A 453 13.89 -14.04 -0.31
N LEU A 454 12.93 -13.53 -1.08
CA LEU A 454 12.50 -14.09 -2.36
C LEU A 454 13.27 -13.49 -3.55
N LYS A 455 14.17 -12.53 -3.29
CA LYS A 455 14.90 -11.74 -4.31
C LYS A 455 13.95 -11.12 -5.33
N LEU A 456 12.77 -10.69 -4.88
CA LEU A 456 11.76 -10.06 -5.73
C LEU A 456 12.12 -8.58 -5.89
N ALA A 457 12.41 -8.18 -7.12
CA ALA A 457 12.52 -6.77 -7.44
C ALA A 457 11.12 -6.14 -7.49
N LEU A 458 10.90 -5.09 -6.69
CA LEU A 458 9.61 -4.41 -6.59
C LEU A 458 9.50 -3.32 -7.67
N PRO A 459 8.32 -3.10 -8.28
CA PRO A 459 8.03 -1.89 -9.04
C PRO A 459 8.29 -0.63 -8.20
N ALA A 460 8.63 0.50 -8.82
CA ALA A 460 8.98 1.73 -8.10
C ALA A 460 7.85 2.24 -7.18
N ASP A 461 6.60 2.15 -7.63
CA ASP A 461 5.38 2.46 -6.88
C ASP A 461 5.19 1.50 -5.69
N ALA A 462 5.36 0.19 -5.90
CA ALA A 462 5.32 -0.82 -4.84
C ALA A 462 6.44 -0.62 -3.79
N ALA A 463 7.67 -0.31 -4.21
CA ALA A 463 8.77 -0.02 -3.32
C ALA A 463 8.50 1.24 -2.47
N ARG A 464 7.87 2.27 -3.06
CA ARG A 464 7.45 3.48 -2.35
C ARG A 464 6.36 3.17 -1.32
N LEU A 465 5.37 2.34 -1.66
CA LEU A 465 4.33 1.88 -0.73
C LEU A 465 4.93 1.20 0.50
N VAL A 466 5.86 0.28 0.28
CA VAL A 466 6.55 -0.43 1.37
C VAL A 466 7.39 0.53 2.21
N ALA A 467 7.99 1.57 1.62
CA ALA A 467 8.79 2.53 2.35
C ALA A 467 7.96 3.56 3.14
N SER A 468 6.78 3.95 2.67
CA SER A 468 5.97 5.06 3.22
C SER A 468 4.88 4.57 4.17
N ARG A 469 4.90 5.02 5.43
CA ARG A 469 3.88 4.68 6.43
C ARG A 469 2.52 5.25 6.03
N GLU A 470 2.47 6.53 5.70
CA GLU A 470 1.24 7.25 5.38
C GLU A 470 0.59 6.66 4.11
N LEU A 471 1.38 6.33 3.08
CA LEU A 471 0.84 5.76 1.86
C LEU A 471 0.29 4.34 2.07
N ALA A 472 0.97 3.53 2.89
CA ALA A 472 0.46 2.22 3.26
C ALA A 472 -0.85 2.36 4.06
N GLN A 473 -0.91 3.25 5.05
CA GLN A 473 -2.14 3.49 5.80
C GLN A 473 -3.30 3.93 4.90
N ASP A 474 -3.08 4.89 3.99
CA ASP A 474 -4.08 5.33 3.00
C ASP A 474 -4.57 4.17 2.13
N ALA A 475 -3.68 3.26 1.72
CA ALA A 475 -4.04 2.07 0.96
C ALA A 475 -4.90 1.09 1.78
N PHE A 476 -4.56 0.84 3.05
CA PHE A 476 -5.35 -0.03 3.92
C PHE A 476 -6.73 0.54 4.18
N VAL A 477 -6.86 1.83 4.47
CA VAL A 477 -8.18 2.42 4.73
C VAL A 477 -9.11 2.33 3.51
N LEU A 478 -8.59 2.52 2.29
CA LEU A 478 -9.38 2.33 1.07
C LEU A 478 -9.70 0.84 0.83
N TRP A 479 -8.73 -0.05 1.05
CA TRP A 479 -8.94 -1.49 0.91
C TRP A 479 -10.04 -1.97 1.88
N ASP A 480 -9.92 -1.64 3.16
CA ASP A 480 -10.85 -2.05 4.22
C ASP A 480 -12.26 -1.52 3.97
N LEU A 481 -12.41 -0.26 3.51
CA LEU A 481 -13.71 0.31 3.14
C LEU A 481 -14.43 -0.57 2.10
N ILE A 482 -13.72 -0.94 1.03
CA ILE A 482 -14.29 -1.71 -0.08
C ILE A 482 -14.50 -3.17 0.35
N HIS A 483 -13.53 -3.76 1.05
CA HIS A 483 -13.58 -5.14 1.52
C HIS A 483 -14.78 -5.35 2.45
N ASP A 484 -14.88 -4.56 3.53
CA ASP A 484 -15.90 -4.73 4.57
C ASP A 484 -17.32 -4.55 4.00
N ARG A 485 -17.48 -3.55 3.11
CA ARG A 485 -18.73 -3.37 2.36
C ARG A 485 -19.09 -4.62 1.55
N THR A 486 -18.10 -5.29 0.97
CA THR A 486 -18.32 -6.42 0.06
C THR A 486 -18.92 -7.64 0.76
N HIS A 487 -18.73 -7.82 2.07
CA HIS A 487 -19.39 -8.90 2.82
C HIS A 487 -20.92 -8.86 2.68
N SER A 488 -21.51 -7.67 2.59
CA SER A 488 -22.97 -7.49 2.46
C SER A 488 -23.47 -7.38 1.01
N HIS A 489 -22.62 -7.60 0.00
CA HIS A 489 -22.94 -7.37 -1.41
C HIS A 489 -22.52 -8.52 -2.34
N GLY A 490 -23.28 -8.73 -3.43
CA GLY A 490 -23.00 -9.73 -4.48
C GLY A 490 -24.04 -10.86 -4.53
N ASP A 491 -23.80 -11.86 -5.39
CA ASP A 491 -24.62 -13.08 -5.45
C ASP A 491 -24.31 -13.97 -4.24
N LEU A 492 -25.36 -14.38 -3.50
CA LEU A 492 -25.22 -15.19 -2.27
C LEU A 492 -24.20 -14.58 -1.28
N PRO A 493 -24.32 -13.28 -0.93
CA PRO A 493 -23.39 -12.67 0.01
C PRO A 493 -23.42 -13.48 1.30
N PHE A 494 -22.27 -13.62 1.95
CA PHE A 494 -22.19 -14.36 3.21
C PHE A 494 -23.07 -13.64 4.22
N ASP A 495 -24.25 -14.21 4.42
CA ASP A 495 -25.34 -13.59 5.16
C ASP A 495 -24.86 -13.19 6.58
N PRO A 496 -25.21 -12.01 7.11
CA PRO A 496 -25.05 -11.73 8.55
C PRO A 496 -25.74 -12.77 9.46
N PHE A 497 -26.71 -13.56 8.96
CA PHE A 497 -27.26 -14.74 9.66
C PHE A 497 -26.38 -16.01 9.57
N MET A 498 -25.35 -16.04 8.70
CA MET A 498 -24.40 -17.14 8.51
C MET A 498 -23.09 -17.00 9.33
N ILE A 499 -22.75 -15.83 9.86
CA ILE A 499 -21.57 -15.63 10.73
C ILE A 499 -21.62 -16.54 11.98
N LYS A 500 -22.83 -16.93 12.41
CA LYS A 500 -23.06 -17.88 13.52
C LYS A 500 -23.21 -19.35 13.07
N GLN A 501 -23.17 -19.64 11.77
CA GLN A 501 -23.29 -21.01 11.26
C GLN A 501 -21.92 -21.69 11.26
N ARG A 502 -21.85 -22.81 11.96
CA ARG A 502 -20.68 -23.68 11.96
C ARG A 502 -20.53 -24.33 10.58
N MET A 503 -19.48 -23.97 9.85
CA MET A 503 -19.17 -24.52 8.52
C MET A 503 -17.67 -24.84 8.37
N PRO A 504 -17.28 -25.60 7.35
CA PRO A 504 -15.86 -25.85 7.08
C PRO A 504 -15.06 -24.58 6.79
N TYR A 505 -13.80 -24.51 7.25
CA TYR A 505 -13.06 -23.24 7.27
C TYR A 505 -12.71 -22.68 5.87
N TRP A 506 -12.69 -23.52 4.82
CA TRP A 506 -12.45 -23.06 3.45
C TRP A 506 -13.59 -22.22 2.86
N LEU A 507 -14.81 -22.28 3.43
CA LEU A 507 -15.88 -21.38 3.02
C LEU A 507 -15.63 -19.96 3.51
N TYR A 508 -15.17 -19.79 4.76
CA TYR A 508 -14.71 -18.48 5.25
C TYR A 508 -13.51 -18.01 4.41
N SER A 509 -12.59 -18.92 4.08
CA SER A 509 -11.44 -18.60 3.23
C SER A 509 -11.84 -18.05 1.86
N LEU A 510 -12.83 -18.68 1.21
CA LEU A 510 -13.35 -18.23 -0.07
C LEU A 510 -14.14 -16.92 0.05
N GLU A 511 -14.79 -16.68 1.18
CA GLU A 511 -15.49 -15.42 1.43
C GLU A 511 -14.55 -14.24 1.60
N GLU A 512 -13.55 -14.38 2.47
CA GLU A 512 -12.51 -13.36 2.66
C GLU A 512 -11.76 -13.11 1.35
N LEU A 513 -11.44 -14.18 0.61
CA LEU A 513 -10.80 -14.05 -0.69
C LEU A 513 -11.73 -13.38 -1.71
N ARG A 514 -13.04 -13.68 -1.73
CA ARG A 514 -14.02 -13.01 -2.61
C ARG A 514 -14.03 -11.51 -2.37
N CYS A 515 -14.05 -11.09 -1.11
CA CYS A 515 -14.04 -9.68 -0.73
C CYS A 515 -12.76 -8.98 -1.19
N ASP A 516 -11.60 -9.60 -1.00
CA ASP A 516 -10.32 -9.05 -1.47
C ASP A 516 -10.16 -9.01 -2.98
N LEU A 517 -10.57 -10.08 -3.68
CA LEU A 517 -10.53 -10.10 -5.14
C LEU A 517 -11.47 -9.04 -5.72
N THR A 518 -12.60 -8.78 -5.05
CA THR A 518 -13.51 -7.69 -5.40
C THR A 518 -12.86 -6.33 -5.13
N ALA A 519 -12.29 -6.12 -3.94
CA ALA A 519 -11.61 -4.89 -3.59
C ALA A 519 -10.45 -4.56 -4.54
N PHE A 520 -9.69 -5.56 -4.97
CA PHE A 520 -8.66 -5.38 -6.00
C PHE A 520 -9.26 -4.95 -7.35
N GLY A 521 -10.35 -5.60 -7.80
CA GLY A 521 -11.01 -5.23 -9.05
C GLY A 521 -11.60 -3.82 -9.02
N GLU A 522 -12.20 -3.42 -7.89
CA GLU A 522 -12.68 -2.06 -7.67
C GLU A 522 -11.51 -1.05 -7.60
N ALA A 523 -10.37 -1.44 -7.03
CA ALA A 523 -9.16 -0.61 -7.02
C ALA A 523 -8.55 -0.42 -8.42
N VAL A 524 -8.66 -1.40 -9.33
CA VAL A 524 -8.29 -1.21 -10.74
C VAL A 524 -9.22 -0.17 -11.39
N TRP A 525 -10.53 -0.27 -11.15
CA TRP A 525 -11.48 0.69 -11.70
C TRP A 525 -11.28 2.11 -11.13
N LEU A 526 -11.04 2.22 -9.82
CA LEU A 526 -10.77 3.51 -9.17
C LEU A 526 -9.46 4.16 -9.62
N GLU A 527 -8.44 3.36 -9.97
CA GLU A 527 -7.21 3.88 -10.59
C GLU A 527 -7.53 4.58 -11.92
N ASP A 528 -8.35 3.96 -12.76
CA ASP A 528 -8.79 4.53 -14.05
C ASP A 528 -9.63 5.80 -13.88
N GLU A 529 -10.45 5.88 -12.83
CA GLU A 529 -11.23 7.07 -12.45
C GLU A 529 -10.37 8.17 -11.77
N GLY A 530 -9.07 7.92 -11.58
CA GLY A 530 -8.13 8.90 -11.05
C GLY A 530 -8.08 9.02 -9.53
N VAL A 531 -8.44 7.97 -8.79
CA VAL A 531 -8.19 7.88 -7.33
C VAL A 531 -6.76 7.36 -7.10
N PRO A 532 -5.83 8.22 -6.64
CA PRO A 532 -4.40 7.85 -6.62
C PRO A 532 -4.06 6.70 -5.69
N GLN A 533 -4.81 6.52 -4.59
CA GLN A 533 -4.60 5.48 -3.60
C GLN A 533 -4.88 4.07 -4.14
N ALA A 534 -5.71 3.96 -5.19
CA ALA A 534 -6.25 2.68 -5.65
C ALA A 534 -5.16 1.75 -6.24
N ARG A 535 -4.15 2.32 -6.92
CA ARG A 535 -2.95 1.58 -7.36
C ARG A 535 -2.29 0.83 -6.20
N TYR A 536 -2.24 1.45 -5.03
CA TYR A 536 -1.55 0.92 -3.86
C TYR A 536 -2.37 -0.14 -3.14
N VAL A 537 -3.70 -0.08 -3.19
CA VAL A 537 -4.59 -1.17 -2.74
C VAL A 537 -4.28 -2.46 -3.50
N GLN A 538 -4.07 -2.38 -4.82
CA GLN A 538 -3.74 -3.56 -5.64
C GLN A 538 -2.46 -4.25 -5.13
N TYR A 539 -1.41 -3.48 -4.82
CA TYR A 539 -0.16 -4.02 -4.27
C TYR A 539 -0.32 -4.52 -2.83
N ALA A 540 -1.03 -3.75 -1.98
CA ALA A 540 -1.26 -4.09 -0.58
C ALA A 540 -1.95 -5.46 -0.46
N MET A 541 -3.11 -5.61 -1.13
CA MET A 541 -3.87 -6.86 -1.18
C MET A 541 -3.00 -8.01 -1.69
N LEU A 542 -2.34 -7.81 -2.85
CA LEU A 542 -1.54 -8.85 -3.46
C LEU A 542 -0.45 -9.34 -2.52
N PHE A 543 0.39 -8.45 -1.96
CA PHE A 543 1.53 -8.89 -1.17
C PHE A 543 1.12 -9.48 0.19
N ASP A 544 0.05 -9.01 0.82
CA ASP A 544 -0.42 -9.66 2.05
C ASP A 544 -0.96 -11.06 1.80
N ARG A 545 -1.77 -11.24 0.75
CA ARG A 545 -2.27 -12.56 0.35
C ARG A 545 -1.13 -13.48 -0.10
N LEU A 546 -0.08 -12.96 -0.74
CA LEU A 546 1.05 -13.78 -1.17
C LEU A 546 2.11 -14.04 -0.08
N PHE A 547 2.36 -13.12 0.85
CA PHE A 547 3.54 -13.17 1.72
C PHE A 547 3.22 -13.20 3.21
N ARG A 548 2.17 -12.51 3.68
CA ARG A 548 1.89 -12.37 5.12
C ARG A 548 0.85 -13.38 5.61
N PHE A 549 -0.33 -13.39 5.01
CA PHE A 549 -1.45 -14.23 5.48
C PHE A 549 -1.14 -15.73 5.47
N PRO A 550 -0.50 -16.32 4.45
CA PRO A 550 -0.19 -17.76 4.43
C PRO A 550 0.69 -18.24 5.59
N ILE A 551 1.49 -17.35 6.18
CA ILE A 551 2.53 -17.68 7.16
C ILE A 551 2.26 -17.10 8.57
N THR A 552 1.17 -16.36 8.75
CA THR A 552 0.81 -15.72 10.03
C THR A 552 -0.08 -16.62 10.87
N GLY A 553 0.15 -16.66 12.18
CA GLY A 553 -0.66 -17.42 13.14
C GLY A 553 -0.38 -18.92 13.15
N ASP A 554 -1.26 -19.68 13.81
CA ASP A 554 -1.22 -21.13 13.78
C ASP A 554 -1.80 -21.69 12.46
N ARG A 555 -1.67 -23.01 12.29
CA ARG A 555 -2.19 -23.74 11.12
C ARG A 555 -3.54 -24.41 11.40
N VAL A 556 -4.21 -24.06 12.50
CA VAL A 556 -5.48 -24.67 12.89
C VAL A 556 -6.61 -23.88 12.25
N ARG A 557 -7.11 -24.36 11.12
CA ARG A 557 -8.27 -23.81 10.38
C ARG A 557 -8.06 -22.34 9.99
N ASN A 558 -6.82 -22.00 9.64
CA ASN A 558 -6.42 -20.66 9.21
C ASN A 558 -6.96 -20.35 7.81
N TYR A 559 -8.12 -19.67 7.77
CA TYR A 559 -8.84 -19.37 6.53
C TYR A 559 -8.17 -18.29 5.69
N ASP A 560 -7.57 -17.26 6.32
CA ASP A 560 -6.85 -16.22 5.58
C ASP A 560 -5.62 -16.76 4.87
N GLY A 561 -4.87 -17.62 5.57
CA GLY A 561 -3.71 -18.28 4.99
C GLY A 561 -4.07 -19.19 3.82
N LEU A 562 -5.22 -19.89 3.88
CA LEU A 562 -5.71 -20.69 2.76
C LEU A 562 -6.09 -19.83 1.54
N GLY A 563 -6.69 -18.67 1.74
CA GLY A 563 -7.07 -17.76 0.64
C GLY A 563 -5.83 -17.25 -0.10
N GLY A 564 -4.79 -16.90 0.64
CA GLY A 564 -3.49 -16.53 0.08
C GLY A 564 -2.77 -17.66 -0.68
N GLN A 565 -2.84 -18.89 -0.16
CA GLN A 565 -2.32 -20.06 -0.87
C GLN A 565 -3.05 -20.31 -2.19
N LEU A 566 -4.37 -20.16 -2.21
CA LEU A 566 -5.19 -20.30 -3.41
C LEU A 566 -4.82 -19.25 -4.47
N LEU A 567 -4.73 -17.97 -4.09
CA LEU A 567 -4.32 -16.90 -5.01
C LEU A 567 -2.91 -17.15 -5.58
N PHE A 568 -1.93 -17.47 -4.73
CA PHE A 568 -0.57 -17.77 -5.18
C PHE A 568 -0.55 -18.95 -6.15
N ALA A 569 -1.20 -20.06 -5.81
CA ALA A 569 -1.25 -21.25 -6.64
C ALA A 569 -1.91 -20.97 -7.99
N TYR A 570 -2.97 -20.15 -8.00
CA TYR A 570 -3.63 -19.71 -9.22
C TYR A 570 -2.70 -18.90 -10.13
N LEU A 571 -2.08 -17.83 -9.60
CA LEU A 571 -1.18 -16.97 -10.36
C LEU A 571 0.05 -17.75 -10.85
N HIS A 572 0.55 -18.68 -10.04
CA HIS A 572 1.68 -19.53 -10.39
C HIS A 572 1.35 -20.49 -11.54
N ARG A 573 0.21 -21.17 -11.50
CA ARG A 573 -0.22 -22.10 -12.57
C ARG A 573 -0.46 -21.40 -13.91
N ASN A 574 -0.86 -20.12 -13.86
CA ASN A 574 -1.05 -19.30 -15.06
C ASN A 574 0.24 -18.58 -15.52
N GLY A 575 1.37 -18.89 -14.88
CA GLY A 575 2.70 -18.39 -15.23
C GLY A 575 2.90 -16.90 -14.98
N ILE A 576 2.04 -16.27 -14.16
CA ILE A 576 2.11 -14.86 -13.75
C ILE A 576 3.11 -14.69 -12.62
N VAL A 577 3.09 -15.62 -11.65
CA VAL A 577 4.10 -15.74 -10.60
C VAL A 577 5.00 -16.92 -10.95
N ARG A 578 6.33 -16.75 -10.88
CA ARG A 578 7.27 -17.86 -11.13
C ARG A 578 8.35 -17.89 -10.07
N TRP A 579 8.69 -19.10 -9.64
CA TRP A 579 9.87 -19.37 -8.83
C TRP A 579 10.91 -20.09 -9.69
N THR A 580 12.03 -19.44 -9.97
CA THR A 580 13.10 -19.99 -10.82
C THR A 580 14.44 -19.52 -10.30
N ASP A 581 15.44 -20.40 -10.24
CA ASP A 581 16.80 -20.09 -9.77
C ASP A 581 16.85 -19.37 -8.40
N ASN A 582 15.97 -19.77 -7.49
CA ASN A 582 15.79 -19.16 -6.16
C ASN A 582 15.44 -17.67 -6.20
N ARG A 583 14.70 -17.25 -7.21
CA ARG A 583 14.11 -15.91 -7.35
C ARG A 583 12.63 -16.03 -7.66
N LEU A 584 11.82 -15.18 -7.01
CA LEU A 584 10.44 -14.95 -7.39
C LEU A 584 10.38 -13.83 -8.45
N SER A 585 9.67 -14.07 -9.55
CA SER A 585 9.36 -13.07 -10.57
C SER A 585 7.85 -12.96 -10.77
N ILE A 586 7.37 -11.74 -11.01
CA ILE A 586 5.95 -11.44 -11.25
C ILE A 586 5.81 -10.72 -12.59
N ASP A 587 4.92 -11.22 -13.44
CA ASP A 587 4.51 -10.57 -14.68
C ASP A 587 3.45 -9.50 -14.38
N TRP A 588 3.90 -8.31 -13.96
CA TRP A 588 3.04 -7.23 -13.46
C TRP A 588 1.86 -6.86 -14.38
N PRO A 589 2.04 -6.71 -15.71
CA PRO A 589 0.93 -6.42 -16.61
C PRO A 589 -0.19 -7.48 -16.60
N ARG A 590 0.10 -8.73 -16.22
CA ARG A 590 -0.88 -9.83 -16.21
C ARG A 590 -1.55 -10.05 -14.85
N VAL A 591 -1.10 -9.38 -13.79
CA VAL A 591 -1.63 -9.58 -12.43
C VAL A 591 -3.13 -9.26 -12.36
N ALA A 592 -3.54 -8.09 -12.87
CA ALA A 592 -4.94 -7.66 -12.76
C ALA A 592 -5.90 -8.62 -13.48
N GLY A 593 -5.53 -9.05 -14.69
CA GLY A 593 -6.30 -10.07 -15.43
C GLY A 593 -6.37 -11.40 -14.69
N GLY A 594 -5.26 -11.89 -14.13
CA GLY A 594 -5.26 -13.14 -13.36
C GLY A 594 -6.08 -13.07 -12.06
N VAL A 595 -6.06 -11.94 -11.37
CA VAL A 595 -6.90 -11.70 -10.18
C VAL A 595 -8.39 -11.68 -10.58
N ALA A 596 -8.74 -10.99 -11.66
CA ALA A 596 -10.11 -10.96 -12.18
C ALA A 596 -10.60 -12.35 -12.62
N ASP A 597 -9.76 -13.16 -13.24
CA ASP A 597 -10.12 -14.52 -13.66
C ASP A 597 -10.40 -15.43 -12.45
N LEU A 598 -9.59 -15.36 -11.39
CA LEU A 598 -9.86 -16.10 -10.14
C LEU A 598 -11.14 -15.59 -9.47
N ARG A 599 -11.34 -14.27 -9.43
CA ARG A 599 -12.58 -13.64 -8.93
C ARG A 599 -13.80 -14.24 -9.62
N GLY A 600 -13.77 -14.33 -10.95
CA GLY A 600 -14.86 -14.91 -11.74
C GLY A 600 -15.14 -16.39 -11.39
N GLN A 601 -14.12 -17.18 -11.03
CA GLN A 601 -14.33 -18.56 -10.57
C GLN A 601 -15.02 -18.61 -9.20
N VAL A 602 -14.61 -17.74 -8.26
CA VAL A 602 -15.22 -17.64 -6.94
C VAL A 602 -16.65 -17.12 -7.06
N GLU A 603 -16.89 -16.03 -7.78
CA GLU A 603 -18.24 -15.50 -8.00
C GLU A 603 -19.17 -16.53 -8.66
N LYS A 604 -18.67 -17.32 -9.62
CA LYS A 604 -19.44 -18.41 -10.20
C LYS A 604 -19.80 -19.48 -9.17
N LEU A 605 -18.88 -19.86 -8.27
CA LEU A 605 -19.17 -20.81 -7.19
C LEU A 605 -20.34 -20.34 -6.34
N TYR A 606 -20.35 -19.05 -5.97
CA TYR A 606 -21.38 -18.41 -5.17
C TYR A 606 -22.71 -18.30 -5.92
N ARG A 607 -22.69 -17.83 -7.17
CA ARG A 607 -23.89 -17.77 -8.02
C ARG A 607 -24.55 -19.14 -8.19
N ASP A 608 -23.77 -20.16 -8.52
CA ASP A 608 -24.27 -21.54 -8.63
C ASP A 608 -24.77 -22.08 -7.28
N GLY A 609 -24.33 -21.49 -6.16
CA GLY A 609 -24.75 -21.87 -4.81
C GLY A 609 -26.25 -21.70 -4.56
N ILE A 610 -26.91 -20.80 -5.29
CA ILE A 610 -28.35 -20.52 -5.18
C ILE A 610 -29.15 -21.79 -5.50
N ASP A 611 -28.67 -22.57 -6.46
CA ASP A 611 -29.33 -23.79 -6.94
C ASP A 611 -28.82 -25.07 -6.24
N ARG A 612 -27.86 -24.96 -5.31
CA ARG A 612 -27.25 -26.11 -4.64
C ARG A 612 -27.84 -26.37 -3.26
N ALA A 613 -28.06 -27.64 -2.95
CA ALA A 613 -28.18 -28.07 -1.57
C ALA A 613 -26.88 -27.75 -0.80
N LYS A 614 -26.99 -27.46 0.50
CA LYS A 614 -25.87 -27.04 1.36
C LYS A 614 -24.62 -27.93 1.22
N LEU A 615 -24.76 -29.25 1.37
CA LEU A 615 -23.64 -30.17 1.24
C LEU A 615 -23.03 -30.15 -0.17
N ALA A 616 -23.85 -30.10 -1.23
CA ALA A 616 -23.37 -30.03 -2.60
C ALA A 616 -22.55 -28.73 -2.84
N HIS A 617 -22.98 -27.62 -2.25
CA HIS A 617 -22.22 -26.37 -2.29
C HIS A 617 -20.89 -26.49 -1.52
N TRP A 618 -20.89 -27.07 -0.32
CA TRP A 618 -19.67 -27.28 0.47
C TRP A 618 -18.64 -28.17 -0.24
N LEU A 619 -19.10 -29.22 -0.91
CA LEU A 619 -18.25 -30.10 -1.73
C LEU A 619 -17.68 -29.38 -2.95
N ALA A 620 -18.49 -28.57 -3.64
CA ALA A 620 -18.04 -27.76 -4.77
C ALA A 620 -17.00 -26.70 -4.35
N ALA A 621 -17.21 -26.05 -3.20
CA ALA A 621 -16.25 -25.11 -2.62
C ALA A 621 -14.93 -25.81 -2.29
N HIS A 622 -14.99 -26.99 -1.67
CA HIS A 622 -13.82 -27.81 -1.42
C HIS A 622 -13.09 -28.17 -2.73
N ASP A 623 -13.83 -28.56 -3.78
CA ASP A 623 -13.24 -28.91 -5.08
C ASP A 623 -12.56 -27.74 -5.77
N LEU A 624 -13.12 -26.53 -5.67
CA LEU A 624 -12.48 -25.32 -6.18
C LEU A 624 -11.12 -25.09 -5.49
N VAL A 625 -11.07 -25.18 -4.17
CA VAL A 625 -9.82 -25.01 -3.42
C VAL A 625 -8.85 -26.14 -3.74
N ALA A 626 -9.31 -27.40 -3.71
CA ALA A 626 -8.53 -28.60 -3.98
C ALA A 626 -7.96 -28.65 -5.40
N ALA A 627 -8.61 -27.97 -6.36
CA ALA A 627 -8.08 -27.82 -7.69
C ALA A 627 -6.71 -27.16 -7.66
N TYR A 628 -6.45 -26.20 -6.77
CA TYR A 628 -5.20 -25.41 -6.72
C TYR A 628 -4.28 -25.76 -5.55
N VAL A 629 -4.86 -25.99 -4.36
CA VAL A 629 -4.14 -26.31 -3.12
C VAL A 629 -4.47 -27.74 -2.73
N SER A 630 -3.46 -28.62 -2.67
CA SER A 630 -3.71 -30.04 -2.38
C SER A 630 -4.25 -30.22 -0.96
N PRO A 631 -5.38 -30.94 -0.77
CA PRO A 631 -5.86 -31.27 0.56
C PRO A 631 -4.92 -32.27 1.25
N HIS A 632 -4.99 -32.32 2.58
CA HIS A 632 -4.22 -33.26 3.38
C HIS A 632 -4.55 -34.71 2.98
N PRO A 633 -3.57 -35.63 2.88
CA PRO A 633 -3.81 -37.01 2.45
C PRO A 633 -4.85 -37.79 3.27
N ALA A 634 -5.03 -37.41 4.55
CA ALA A 634 -6.03 -37.99 5.45
C ALA A 634 -7.40 -37.28 5.41
N SER A 635 -7.62 -36.38 4.47
CA SER A 635 -8.87 -35.63 4.32
C SER A 635 -10.05 -36.55 4.02
N LYS A 636 -11.02 -36.57 4.94
CA LYS A 636 -12.32 -37.22 4.73
C LYS A 636 -13.16 -36.52 3.66
N TRP A 637 -12.99 -35.21 3.52
CA TRP A 637 -13.68 -34.39 2.53
C TRP A 637 -13.19 -34.66 1.11
N ALA A 638 -11.89 -34.84 0.91
CA ALA A 638 -11.31 -35.24 -0.37
C ALA A 638 -11.70 -36.68 -0.74
N ALA A 639 -11.72 -37.60 0.24
CA ALA A 639 -12.14 -38.99 0.05
C ALA A 639 -13.67 -39.17 -0.12
N ARG A 640 -14.45 -38.12 0.15
CA ARG A 640 -15.93 -38.16 0.22
C ARG A 640 -16.47 -39.16 1.26
N ASP A 641 -15.70 -39.41 2.32
CA ASP A 641 -16.06 -40.25 3.46
C ASP A 641 -16.61 -39.39 4.60
N LEU A 642 -17.82 -38.85 4.40
CA LEU A 642 -18.45 -37.90 5.32
C LEU A 642 -19.58 -38.54 6.14
N PRO A 643 -19.68 -38.25 7.45
CA PRO A 643 -20.81 -38.68 8.26
C PRO A 643 -22.10 -37.99 7.80
N GLU A 644 -23.28 -38.57 8.10
CA GLU A 644 -24.57 -38.01 7.69
C GLU A 644 -24.96 -36.72 8.45
N GLU A 645 -24.55 -36.60 9.71
CA GLU A 645 -24.89 -35.43 10.54
C GLU A 645 -24.01 -34.22 10.17
N GLN A 646 -24.65 -33.08 9.83
CA GLN A 646 -23.96 -31.85 9.44
C GLN A 646 -22.89 -31.41 10.45
N LYS A 647 -23.18 -31.48 11.76
CA LYS A 647 -22.22 -31.11 12.80
C LYS A 647 -20.97 -32.00 12.75
N ALA A 648 -21.18 -33.30 12.61
CA ALA A 648 -20.11 -34.29 12.49
C ALA A 648 -19.32 -34.11 11.20
N MET A 649 -19.93 -33.65 10.10
CA MET A 649 -19.21 -33.31 8.86
C MET A 649 -18.21 -32.17 9.10
N VAL A 650 -18.63 -31.10 9.79
CA VAL A 650 -17.71 -29.99 10.11
C VAL A 650 -16.64 -30.42 11.12
N ASP A 651 -16.97 -31.31 12.05
CA ASP A 651 -15.99 -31.92 12.96
C ASP A 651 -14.98 -32.83 12.25
N ALA A 652 -15.33 -33.39 11.09
CA ALA A 652 -14.44 -34.21 10.28
C ALA A 652 -13.37 -33.38 9.53
N VAL A 653 -13.48 -32.05 9.51
CA VAL A 653 -12.46 -31.16 8.94
C VAL A 653 -11.21 -31.19 9.81
N LEU A 654 -10.07 -31.53 9.22
CA LEU A 654 -8.79 -31.56 9.91
C LEU A 654 -8.39 -30.15 10.38
N PRO A 655 -7.59 -30.03 11.46
CA PRO A 655 -6.98 -28.76 11.84
C PRO A 655 -6.28 -28.08 10.67
N ASP A 656 -5.47 -28.81 9.89
CA ASP A 656 -4.81 -28.30 8.67
C ASP A 656 -5.27 -29.11 7.44
N GLU A 657 -6.53 -28.91 7.04
CA GLU A 657 -7.12 -29.60 5.88
C GLU A 657 -6.37 -29.34 4.57
N PHE A 658 -5.73 -28.17 4.44
CA PHE A 658 -5.00 -27.72 3.26
C PHE A 658 -3.59 -27.26 3.70
N PRO A 659 -2.65 -28.20 3.88
CA PRO A 659 -1.33 -27.92 4.42
C PRO A 659 -0.52 -27.00 3.51
N LEU A 660 0.49 -26.35 4.09
CA LEU A 660 1.39 -25.47 3.35
C LEU A 660 2.10 -26.22 2.21
N SER A 661 2.23 -25.54 1.07
CA SER A 661 3.12 -25.99 0.00
C SER A 661 4.58 -25.94 0.46
N MET A 662 5.46 -26.67 -0.23
CA MET A 662 6.91 -26.63 0.03
C MET A 662 7.49 -25.21 0.00
N PHE A 663 6.95 -24.34 -0.86
CA PHE A 663 7.31 -22.93 -0.93
C PHE A 663 6.96 -22.21 0.38
N TYR A 664 5.71 -22.34 0.85
CA TYR A 664 5.27 -21.65 2.05
C TYR A 664 5.86 -22.22 3.34
N GLU A 665 6.13 -23.52 3.41
CA GLU A 665 6.90 -24.12 4.51
C GLU A 665 8.29 -23.46 4.64
N ALA A 666 8.98 -23.26 3.53
CA ALA A 666 10.28 -22.60 3.52
C ALA A 666 10.17 -21.11 3.86
N LEU A 667 9.20 -20.40 3.27
CA LEU A 667 8.97 -18.97 3.51
C LEU A 667 8.63 -18.71 4.97
N ARG A 668 7.71 -19.49 5.55
CA ARG A 668 7.32 -19.40 6.97
C ARG A 668 8.54 -19.51 7.87
N ARG A 669 9.40 -20.52 7.68
CA ARG A 669 10.63 -20.70 8.47
C ARG A 669 11.59 -19.52 8.39
N LYS A 670 11.59 -18.78 7.27
CA LYS A 670 12.45 -17.62 7.07
C LYS A 670 11.87 -16.34 7.69
N LEU A 671 10.55 -16.22 7.73
CA LEU A 671 9.88 -14.98 8.10
C LEU A 671 9.12 -15.03 9.43
N THR A 672 9.08 -16.18 10.14
CA THR A 672 8.39 -16.28 11.45
C THR A 672 8.86 -15.20 12.42
N ASP A 673 10.18 -14.99 12.58
CA ASP A 673 10.69 -13.99 13.53
C ASP A 673 10.26 -12.56 13.14
N VAL A 674 10.18 -12.27 11.84
CA VAL A 674 9.68 -10.98 11.35
C VAL A 674 8.20 -10.82 11.69
N VAL A 675 7.36 -11.81 11.37
CA VAL A 675 5.92 -11.78 11.69
C VAL A 675 5.70 -11.60 13.19
N GLU A 676 6.40 -12.35 14.03
CA GLU A 676 6.28 -12.26 15.49
C GLU A 676 6.75 -10.91 16.04
N SER A 677 7.76 -10.28 15.41
CA SER A 677 8.23 -8.94 15.79
C SER A 677 7.20 -7.82 15.54
N THR A 678 6.15 -8.10 14.77
CA THR A 678 5.09 -7.11 14.48
C THR A 678 3.94 -7.11 15.49
N LYS A 679 3.97 -7.97 16.51
CA LYS A 679 2.98 -7.91 17.60
C LYS A 679 3.01 -6.55 18.29
N GLY A 680 1.85 -5.97 18.53
CA GLY A 680 1.74 -4.66 19.19
C GLY A 680 2.25 -3.48 18.36
N VAL A 681 2.59 -3.66 17.08
CA VAL A 681 3.08 -2.54 16.25
C VAL A 681 1.97 -1.50 16.03
N ARG A 682 2.39 -0.23 15.85
CA ARG A 682 1.57 0.93 15.49
C ARG A 682 2.28 1.81 14.47
#